data_AF-A0A1G4SSE9-F1
#
_entry.id   AF-A0A1G4SSE9-F1
#
_cell.length_a   1.000
_cell.length_b   1.000
_cell.length_c   1.000
_cell.angle_alpha   90.00
_cell.angle_beta   90.00
_cell.angle_gamma   90.00
#
_symmetry.space_group_name_H-M   'P 1'
#
loop_
_entity.id
_entity.type
_entity.pdbx_description
1 polymer ?
#
loop_
_entity_poly.entity_id
_entity_poly.type
_entity_poly.pdbx_seq_one_letter_code
_entity_poly.pdbx_strand_id
1 'polypeptide(L)'
;MQHFRSLLPDISRTLELASSLPEFPVYQIGQWVWLASQFRLLAEAADPMATIIGAALNFLGKIVQKGSIGSSEVQDLNWVLASTVTKISPIGASQINRAGLSSGELMAIEARLLRLAGAPFDVTSVRRRVESQIRNLEAFSSSDRLTAVPNKIEALFAATGKADKIGAAARSALLYLADEDDIVPDGSGVLGLVDDVYVIDWAYSVVEGQTQCLPILEALTARWPYVADLAIYGSPKMPLSRFGQYVCVAALYSLFSQNKRTLLVLRDVSAFGTLAAFFGAIECASDEAQTVEQDIASWPINQNVVISDGVKQFKAVFKGVELIGSKKKYRIGVRNNGSITVGSDVAPYIAAASASHKILCDGAELSTWLKERHLDPMATLTGYSRQRVQERKTVLFLGPKSKFFDYFTCIHPFGMTASKLVGVKYVGADGVQQDFDGEPCDAPLIYACSDVSAAIELLTARPKHVSEWKVVIDGATAGRNFLASMEAAANKIQCNICIIGDLRDREAADDLIQGGAAVWYLEDQDVEPAPLSPPDSSGDALTRAVGRQNLHWLRSTRVDEVRSSFLERAADWLSQRNEGSDGGALQPLEFEVSSFIQKATSSPIRDEIFDAEIEASVRRIISHASVLAPYEERASHLFSIFQSWRRETLGEIDKRELLANILHSYQSDQNVAIVCRSDRVARSCQTAFSKDVKFPNVNFMNLEGVRKNAPYDRIIVPGWLDKMGMRELAQTGYSVSVELILFPFEKKWYNTSIKAGNRWERQLEKKTISNFRSNPVFSQIINSKGGIWQKQVVDRLNSSDTSVDYNAVEFGTLEFEDYEAEAIALLEKSISQEQEKSNLSIGKLVLFERDSSYTFLPPHGKVIVLADNDRQLSDQTSASAESRLFRLVSSLQPGMVLAFPQGGDRDLVDSRADEFIKNASSVRVQASSWKTALKRHFARTNESYSAFSRRLANSGEPRDPQTVKAWANNTHSVAPKNYKTLIPLLALLTDDDDLKGGISATVRAIDLIYKARSLAAESIVHSLLSGEIDTEAEELTFQLNGRSVGYALHKIKSLGLARPVQTERLGVVQYLIRPHVARGEAFRGLRN
;
A
#
# COMPACT_ATOMS: atom_id res chain seq x y z
N MET A 1 -36.67 -8.25 39.29
CA MET A 1 -36.80 -8.93 37.98
C MET A 1 -37.97 -8.41 37.14
N GLN A 2 -39.24 -8.56 37.56
CA GLN A 2 -40.39 -8.13 36.73
C GLN A 2 -40.37 -6.65 36.30
N HIS A 3 -39.89 -5.75 37.17
CA HIS A 3 -39.78 -4.32 36.86
C HIS A 3 -38.70 -3.95 35.82
N PHE A 4 -37.69 -4.79 35.63
CA PHE A 4 -36.63 -4.55 34.63
C PHE A 4 -37.03 -5.09 33.26
N ARG A 5 -37.70 -6.25 33.21
CA ARG A 5 -38.23 -6.80 31.95
C ARG A 5 -39.27 -5.90 31.29
N SER A 6 -40.03 -5.12 32.07
CA SER A 6 -40.95 -4.13 31.53
C SER A 6 -40.28 -2.93 30.85
N LEU A 7 -38.97 -2.69 31.06
CA LEU A 7 -38.24 -1.57 30.46
C LEU A 7 -37.61 -1.93 29.10
N LEU A 8 -37.44 -3.21 28.78
CA LEU A 8 -36.78 -3.64 27.53
C LEU A 8 -37.53 -3.19 26.27
N PRO A 9 -38.88 -3.27 26.19
CA PRO A 9 -39.62 -2.76 25.04
C PRO A 9 -39.45 -1.25 24.83
N ASP A 10 -39.42 -0.47 25.92
CA ASP A 10 -39.21 0.99 25.85
C ASP A 10 -37.78 1.35 25.38
N ILE A 11 -36.78 0.56 25.80
CA ILE A 11 -35.40 0.69 25.33
C ILE A 11 -35.32 0.34 23.84
N SER A 12 -35.94 -0.77 23.41
CA SER A 12 -36.01 -1.16 21.99
C SER A 12 -36.61 -0.04 21.14
N ARG A 13 -37.77 0.49 21.56
CA ARG A 13 -38.43 1.61 20.87
C ARG A 13 -37.56 2.86 20.79
N THR A 14 -36.77 3.13 21.83
CA THR A 14 -35.82 4.25 21.82
C THR A 14 -34.72 4.05 20.78
N LEU A 15 -34.22 2.82 20.62
CA LEU A 15 -33.22 2.46 19.62
C LEU A 15 -33.78 2.53 18.20
N GLU A 16 -35.03 2.10 17.99
CA GLU A 16 -35.75 2.23 16.70
C GLU A 16 -35.94 3.70 16.31
N LEU A 17 -36.34 4.54 17.27
CA LEU A 17 -36.47 5.97 17.01
C LEU A 17 -35.09 6.58 16.69
N ALA A 18 -34.05 6.20 17.43
CA ALA A 18 -32.69 6.66 17.16
C ALA A 18 -32.20 6.29 15.76
N SER A 19 -32.43 5.05 15.30
CA SER A 19 -31.99 4.58 13.98
C SER A 19 -32.69 5.26 12.81
N SER A 20 -33.89 5.81 13.05
CA SER A 20 -34.71 6.52 12.06
C SER A 20 -34.43 8.03 11.96
N LEU A 21 -33.66 8.61 12.88
CA LEU A 21 -33.38 10.05 12.91
C LEU A 21 -32.28 10.42 11.87
N PRO A 22 -32.51 11.38 10.96
CA PRO A 22 -31.58 11.69 9.86
C PRO A 22 -30.16 12.11 10.28
N GLU A 23 -30.03 12.76 11.43
CA GLU A 23 -28.75 13.25 11.97
C GLU A 23 -28.20 12.36 13.10
N PHE A 24 -28.86 11.24 13.42
CA PHE A 24 -28.33 10.33 14.42
C PHE A 24 -27.08 9.62 13.88
N PRO A 25 -26.01 9.49 14.68
CA PRO A 25 -24.79 8.83 14.22
C PRO A 25 -25.04 7.32 14.08
N VAL A 26 -25.34 6.87 12.86
CA VAL A 26 -25.70 5.48 12.52
C VAL A 26 -24.71 4.45 13.09
N TYR A 27 -23.41 4.77 13.09
CA TYR A 27 -22.36 3.92 13.66
C TYR A 27 -22.53 3.60 15.15
N GLN A 28 -23.24 4.44 15.90
CA GLN A 28 -23.47 4.22 17.33
C GLN A 28 -24.59 3.19 17.60
N ILE A 29 -25.49 2.94 16.65
CA ILE A 29 -26.67 2.09 16.88
C ILE A 29 -26.27 0.70 17.39
N GLY A 30 -25.27 0.07 16.77
CA GLY A 30 -24.77 -1.24 17.22
C GLY A 30 -24.22 -1.22 18.65
N GLN A 31 -23.50 -0.17 19.04
CA GLN A 31 -22.96 -0.02 20.39
C GLN A 31 -24.08 0.25 21.42
N TRP A 32 -25.11 1.00 21.05
CA TRP A 32 -26.28 1.22 21.90
C TRP A 32 -27.12 -0.05 22.08
N VAL A 33 -27.30 -0.85 21.02
CA VAL A 33 -27.92 -2.19 21.09
C VAL A 33 -27.10 -3.11 21.99
N TRP A 34 -25.77 -3.08 21.88
CA TRP A 34 -24.89 -3.84 22.76
C TRP A 34 -25.00 -3.39 24.22
N LEU A 35 -24.98 -2.08 24.51
CA LEU A 35 -25.18 -1.55 25.86
C LEU A 35 -26.54 -1.94 26.43
N ALA A 36 -27.61 -1.87 25.64
CA ALA A 36 -28.93 -2.31 26.04
C ALA A 36 -28.98 -3.81 26.35
N SER A 37 -28.24 -4.62 25.59
CA SER A 37 -28.07 -6.06 25.87
C SER A 37 -27.26 -6.29 27.15
N GLN A 38 -26.23 -5.49 27.42
CA GLN A 38 -25.51 -5.56 28.70
C GLN A 38 -26.38 -5.14 29.88
N PHE A 39 -27.22 -4.12 29.70
CA PHE A 39 -28.21 -3.74 30.71
C PHE A 39 -29.15 -4.91 31.03
N ARG A 40 -29.65 -5.62 30.00
CA ARG A 40 -30.49 -6.81 30.17
C ARG A 40 -29.81 -7.87 31.04
N LEU A 41 -28.58 -8.24 30.71
CA LEU A 41 -27.81 -9.26 31.43
C LEU A 41 -27.47 -8.83 32.87
N LEU A 42 -26.97 -7.60 33.05
CA LEU A 42 -26.50 -7.10 34.34
C LEU A 42 -27.66 -6.74 35.29
N ALA A 43 -28.79 -6.27 34.76
CA ALA A 43 -29.99 -6.01 35.56
C ALA A 43 -30.61 -7.30 36.08
N GLU A 44 -30.56 -8.40 35.31
CA GLU A 44 -30.98 -9.73 35.79
C GLU A 44 -30.07 -10.25 36.91
N ALA A 45 -28.77 -9.96 36.84
CA ALA A 45 -27.78 -10.28 37.88
C ALA A 45 -27.78 -9.32 39.09
N ALA A 46 -28.62 -8.28 39.09
CA ALA A 46 -28.63 -7.19 40.09
C ALA A 46 -27.27 -6.49 40.27
N ASP A 47 -26.50 -6.37 39.19
CA ASP A 47 -25.18 -5.73 39.22
C ASP A 47 -25.30 -4.19 39.31
N PRO A 48 -24.54 -3.51 40.20
CA PRO A 48 -24.52 -2.05 40.29
C PRO A 48 -24.25 -1.32 38.95
N MET A 49 -23.51 -1.95 38.03
CA MET A 49 -23.21 -1.42 36.70
C MET A 49 -24.44 -1.26 35.82
N ALA A 50 -25.51 -2.03 36.06
CA ALA A 50 -26.79 -1.84 35.37
C ALA A 50 -27.34 -0.42 35.58
N THR A 51 -27.03 0.23 36.72
CA THR A 51 -27.43 1.62 36.98
C THR A 51 -26.70 2.61 36.07
N ILE A 52 -25.42 2.37 35.81
CA ILE A 52 -24.60 3.23 34.93
C ILE A 52 -25.10 3.11 33.49
N ILE A 53 -25.35 1.89 33.03
CA ILE A 53 -25.86 1.65 31.67
C ILE A 53 -27.28 2.21 31.53
N GLY A 54 -28.14 1.99 32.52
CA GLY A 54 -29.50 2.55 32.54
C GLY A 54 -29.51 4.08 32.47
N ALA A 55 -28.55 4.75 33.13
CA ALA A 55 -28.40 6.21 33.03
C ALA A 55 -27.99 6.65 31.62
N ALA A 56 -27.10 5.91 30.94
CA ALA A 56 -26.70 6.18 29.57
C ALA A 56 -27.87 5.97 28.57
N LEU A 57 -28.63 4.88 28.72
CA LEU A 57 -29.82 4.62 27.89
C LEU A 57 -30.92 5.66 28.11
N ASN A 58 -31.11 6.12 29.36
CA ASN A 58 -32.03 7.23 29.65
C ASN A 58 -31.55 8.54 29.02
N PHE A 59 -30.24 8.79 28.98
CA PHE A 59 -29.68 9.95 28.27
C PHE A 59 -29.97 9.87 26.76
N LEU A 60 -29.73 8.72 26.14
CA LEU A 60 -30.09 8.47 24.74
C LEU A 60 -31.57 8.78 24.51
N GLY A 61 -32.47 8.25 25.34
CA GLY A 61 -33.91 8.51 25.25
C GLY A 61 -34.26 9.99 25.29
N LYS A 62 -33.62 10.77 26.18
CA LYS A 62 -33.83 12.22 26.25
C LYS A 62 -33.35 12.96 25.00
N ILE A 63 -32.26 12.53 24.39
CA ILE A 63 -31.75 13.14 23.14
C ILE A 63 -32.68 12.79 21.98
N VAL A 64 -33.05 11.52 21.83
CA VAL A 64 -33.94 11.04 20.76
C VAL A 64 -35.30 11.73 20.83
N GLN A 65 -35.85 11.96 22.04
CA GLN A 65 -37.11 12.67 22.24
C GLN A 65 -37.09 14.14 21.80
N LYS A 66 -35.92 14.78 21.64
CA LYS A 66 -35.82 16.16 21.13
C LYS A 66 -36.16 16.26 19.63
N GLY A 67 -36.06 15.15 18.88
CA GLY A 67 -36.42 15.08 17.45
C GLY A 67 -35.39 15.68 16.46
N SER A 68 -34.44 16.50 16.92
CA SER A 68 -33.30 16.99 16.12
C SER A 68 -31.98 16.81 16.89
N ILE A 69 -30.89 16.50 16.16
CA ILE A 69 -29.59 16.16 16.75
C ILE A 69 -28.50 17.00 16.08
N GLY A 70 -28.09 18.08 16.74
CA GLY A 70 -26.98 18.90 16.28
C GLY A 70 -25.61 18.29 16.57
N SER A 71 -24.55 18.96 16.11
CA SER A 71 -23.16 18.54 16.34
C SER A 71 -22.78 18.45 17.82
N SER A 72 -23.37 19.31 18.67
CA SER A 72 -23.17 19.26 20.13
C SER A 72 -23.80 18.01 20.74
N GLU A 73 -25.02 17.65 20.34
CA GLU A 73 -25.67 16.41 20.80
C GLU A 73 -24.92 15.17 20.34
N VAL A 74 -24.37 15.17 19.12
CA VAL A 74 -23.51 14.06 18.64
C VAL A 74 -22.26 13.91 19.50
N GLN A 75 -21.63 15.02 19.90
CA GLN A 75 -20.47 15.00 20.81
C GLN A 75 -20.85 14.46 22.19
N ASP A 76 -22.00 14.87 22.73
CA ASP A 76 -22.48 14.37 24.02
C ASP A 76 -22.84 12.88 23.96
N LEU A 77 -23.50 12.43 22.89
CA LEU A 77 -23.81 11.01 22.65
C LEU A 77 -22.52 10.18 22.57
N ASN A 78 -21.53 10.64 21.80
CA ASN A 78 -20.21 10.01 21.75
C ASN A 78 -19.57 9.93 23.13
N TRP A 79 -19.65 11.02 23.91
CA TRP A 79 -19.07 11.09 25.25
C TRP A 79 -19.75 10.13 26.24
N VAL A 80 -21.08 10.10 26.29
CA VAL A 80 -21.85 9.22 27.18
C VAL A 80 -21.60 7.76 26.82
N LEU A 81 -21.64 7.42 25.53
CA LEU A 81 -21.41 6.08 25.02
C LEU A 81 -20.01 5.60 25.39
N ALA A 82 -18.97 6.36 25.03
CA ALA A 82 -17.57 6.08 25.35
C ALA A 82 -17.35 5.91 26.86
N SER A 83 -17.80 6.87 27.66
CA SER A 83 -17.63 6.84 29.12
C SER A 83 -18.28 5.64 29.78
N THR A 84 -19.42 5.19 29.22
CA THR A 84 -20.15 4.03 29.74
C THR A 84 -19.43 2.74 29.37
N VAL A 85 -19.03 2.59 28.10
CA VAL A 85 -18.25 1.44 27.60
C VAL A 85 -16.95 1.26 28.39
N THR A 86 -16.18 2.34 28.61
CA THR A 86 -14.93 2.28 29.38
C THR A 86 -15.14 1.81 30.82
N LYS A 87 -16.24 2.21 31.47
CA LYS A 87 -16.52 1.82 32.87
C LYS A 87 -16.92 0.35 33.02
N ILE A 88 -17.53 -0.25 31.99
CA ILE A 88 -17.99 -1.64 32.04
C ILE A 88 -16.97 -2.63 31.46
N SER A 89 -16.04 -2.15 30.62
CA SER A 89 -14.98 -2.97 29.99
C SER A 89 -14.14 -3.83 30.97
N PRO A 90 -13.68 -3.33 32.15
CA PRO A 90 -12.84 -4.10 33.07
C PRO A 90 -13.53 -5.31 33.71
N ILE A 91 -14.86 -5.28 33.82
CA ILE A 91 -15.66 -6.35 34.40
C ILE A 91 -16.06 -7.37 33.31
N GLY A 92 -16.09 -6.93 32.06
CA GLY A 92 -16.66 -7.64 30.93
C GLY A 92 -15.80 -8.71 30.27
N ALA A 93 -14.48 -8.64 30.38
CA ALA A 93 -13.56 -9.51 29.62
C ALA A 93 -13.72 -11.03 29.90
N SER A 94 -14.38 -11.43 30.99
CA SER A 94 -14.60 -12.84 31.34
C SER A 94 -16.06 -13.32 31.22
N GLN A 95 -17.04 -12.42 31.12
CA GLN A 95 -18.48 -12.79 31.12
C GLN A 95 -19.30 -12.19 29.97
N ILE A 96 -18.77 -11.23 29.22
CA ILE A 96 -19.50 -10.53 28.17
C ILE A 96 -18.94 -11.00 26.82
N ASN A 97 -19.55 -12.05 26.28
CA ASN A 97 -19.10 -12.67 25.02
C ASN A 97 -20.20 -12.57 23.96
N ARG A 98 -19.92 -11.81 22.89
CA ARG A 98 -20.57 -11.81 21.56
C ARG A 98 -22.02 -11.33 21.49
N ALA A 99 -22.26 -10.39 20.56
CA ALA A 99 -23.57 -9.93 20.08
C ALA A 99 -24.57 -9.38 21.12
N GLY A 100 -24.28 -9.43 22.43
CA GLY A 100 -25.28 -9.13 23.47
C GLY A 100 -25.83 -10.38 24.17
N LEU A 101 -25.18 -11.54 23.98
CA LEU A 101 -25.53 -12.82 24.58
C LEU A 101 -24.56 -13.20 25.70
N SER A 102 -25.03 -14.01 26.64
CA SER A 102 -24.21 -14.63 27.69
C SER A 102 -23.73 -16.02 27.28
N SER A 103 -22.70 -16.54 27.96
CA SER A 103 -22.25 -17.93 27.72
C SER A 103 -23.36 -18.96 28.00
N GLY A 104 -24.25 -18.68 28.95
CA GLY A 104 -25.40 -19.54 29.25
C GLY A 104 -26.44 -19.55 28.13
N GLU A 105 -26.72 -18.38 27.55
CA GLU A 105 -27.63 -18.26 26.40
C GLU A 105 -27.06 -18.98 25.17
N LEU A 106 -25.77 -18.83 24.87
CA LEU A 106 -25.12 -19.54 23.76
C LEU A 106 -25.24 -21.06 23.88
N MET A 107 -25.00 -21.62 25.07
CA MET A 107 -25.18 -23.07 25.29
C MET A 107 -26.64 -23.51 25.12
N ALA A 108 -27.59 -22.67 25.52
CA ALA A 108 -29.01 -22.95 25.39
C ALA A 108 -29.48 -22.89 23.92
N ILE A 109 -28.96 -21.95 23.14
CA ILE A 109 -29.17 -21.83 21.68
C ILE A 109 -28.71 -23.12 20.99
N GLU A 110 -27.47 -23.57 21.26
CA GLU A 110 -26.94 -24.80 20.65
C GLU A 110 -27.78 -26.04 20.98
N ALA A 111 -28.18 -26.18 22.24
CA ALA A 111 -29.07 -27.26 22.66
C ALA A 111 -30.45 -27.19 21.99
N ARG A 112 -30.95 -25.99 21.67
CA ARG A 112 -32.21 -25.80 20.93
C ARG A 112 -32.05 -26.12 19.45
N LEU A 113 -30.98 -25.67 18.79
CA LEU A 113 -30.71 -25.96 17.37
C LEU A 113 -30.56 -27.46 17.09
N LEU A 114 -29.92 -28.21 18.00
CA LEU A 114 -29.81 -29.66 17.90
C LEU A 114 -31.18 -30.37 17.97
N ARG A 115 -32.12 -29.85 18.78
CA ARG A 115 -33.49 -30.37 18.84
C ARG A 115 -34.27 -30.05 17.57
N LEU A 116 -34.08 -28.84 17.02
CA LEU A 116 -34.77 -28.38 15.81
C LEU A 116 -34.28 -29.09 14.53
N ALA A 117 -33.07 -29.67 14.52
CA ALA A 117 -32.50 -30.34 13.35
C ALA A 117 -33.34 -31.53 12.83
N GLY A 118 -34.15 -32.16 13.70
CA GLY A 118 -35.06 -33.24 13.35
C GLY A 118 -36.54 -32.84 13.28
N ALA A 119 -36.87 -31.56 13.47
CA ALA A 119 -38.26 -31.10 13.52
C ALA A 119 -38.89 -31.04 12.12
N PRO A 120 -40.22 -31.25 12.00
CA PRO A 120 -40.92 -31.09 10.73
C PRO A 120 -40.81 -29.64 10.24
N PHE A 121 -40.53 -29.48 8.95
CA PHE A 121 -40.32 -28.18 8.32
C PHE A 121 -41.30 -27.99 7.16
N ASP A 122 -42.13 -26.95 7.25
CA ASP A 122 -43.01 -26.52 6.17
C ASP A 122 -42.66 -25.09 5.78
N VAL A 123 -42.13 -24.90 4.55
CA VAL A 123 -41.62 -23.62 4.06
C VAL A 123 -42.69 -22.53 4.13
N THR A 124 -43.94 -22.85 3.75
CA THR A 124 -45.03 -21.87 3.68
C THR A 124 -45.47 -21.42 5.07
N SER A 125 -45.61 -22.35 6.01
CA SER A 125 -45.94 -22.03 7.41
C SER A 125 -44.83 -21.26 8.11
N VAL A 126 -43.56 -21.62 7.89
CA VAL A 126 -42.42 -20.94 8.52
C VAL A 126 -42.27 -19.53 7.96
N ARG A 127 -42.35 -19.34 6.64
CA ARG A 127 -42.30 -18.00 6.01
C ARG A 127 -43.34 -17.06 6.59
N ARG A 128 -44.59 -17.51 6.76
CA ARG A 128 -45.65 -16.71 7.37
C ARG A 128 -45.35 -16.32 8.82
N ARG A 129 -44.71 -17.22 9.59
CA ARG A 129 -44.37 -16.97 11.01
C ARG A 129 -43.24 -15.97 11.17
N VAL A 130 -42.22 -16.02 10.31
CA VAL A 130 -41.05 -15.12 10.41
C VAL A 130 -41.26 -13.72 9.81
N GLU A 131 -42.38 -13.48 9.11
CA GLU A 131 -42.68 -12.19 8.47
C GLU A 131 -42.65 -11.00 9.46
N SER A 132 -43.07 -11.23 10.71
CA SER A 132 -43.06 -10.17 11.72
C SER A 132 -41.64 -9.82 12.17
N GLN A 133 -40.81 -10.83 12.40
CA GLN A 133 -39.40 -10.72 12.78
C GLN A 133 -38.60 -10.04 11.66
N ILE A 134 -38.84 -10.40 10.39
CA ILE A 134 -38.21 -9.76 9.24
C ILE A 134 -38.53 -8.26 9.21
N ARG A 135 -39.80 -7.86 9.38
CA ARG A 135 -40.18 -6.44 9.44
C ARG A 135 -39.51 -5.70 10.59
N ASN A 136 -39.38 -6.34 11.75
CA ASN A 136 -38.69 -5.76 12.90
C ASN A 136 -37.18 -5.56 12.62
N LEU A 137 -36.54 -6.50 11.92
CA LEU A 137 -35.14 -6.38 11.49
C LEU A 137 -34.97 -5.30 10.40
N GLU A 138 -35.91 -5.19 9.47
CA GLU A 138 -35.94 -4.16 8.42
C GLU A 138 -36.05 -2.74 9.00
N ALA A 139 -36.71 -2.56 10.15
CA ALA A 139 -36.76 -1.26 10.84
C ALA A 139 -35.38 -0.74 11.29
N PHE A 140 -34.36 -1.60 11.32
CA PHE A 140 -32.97 -1.27 11.62
C PHE A 140 -32.04 -1.30 10.39
N SER A 141 -32.61 -1.16 9.18
CA SER A 141 -31.89 -1.15 7.91
C SER A 141 -30.87 -0.01 7.73
N SER A 142 -30.67 0.86 8.72
CA SER A 142 -29.56 1.80 8.71
C SER A 142 -28.26 1.18 9.27
N SER A 143 -28.32 0.04 9.97
CA SER A 143 -27.14 -0.67 10.48
C SER A 143 -26.66 -1.77 9.51
N ASP A 144 -25.43 -1.67 9.00
CA ASP A 144 -24.83 -2.65 8.06
C ASP A 144 -24.89 -4.11 8.53
N ARG A 145 -24.88 -4.35 9.85
CA ARG A 145 -25.00 -5.71 10.41
C ARG A 145 -26.39 -6.31 10.22
N LEU A 146 -27.43 -5.48 10.25
CA LEU A 146 -28.83 -5.90 10.24
C LEU A 146 -29.45 -5.80 8.83
N THR A 147 -28.94 -4.92 7.96
CA THR A 147 -29.37 -4.79 6.55
C THR A 147 -29.21 -6.08 5.75
N ALA A 148 -28.18 -6.87 6.05
CA ALA A 148 -27.91 -8.11 5.34
C ALA A 148 -28.77 -9.30 5.84
N VAL A 149 -29.43 -9.19 6.99
CA VAL A 149 -30.12 -10.33 7.62
C VAL A 149 -31.34 -10.82 6.81
N PRO A 150 -32.22 -9.96 6.28
CA PRO A 150 -33.33 -10.40 5.41
C PRO A 150 -32.85 -11.19 4.18
N ASN A 151 -31.78 -10.71 3.56
CA ASN A 151 -31.12 -11.37 2.43
C ASN A 151 -30.56 -12.76 2.79
N LYS A 152 -29.96 -12.89 3.98
CA LYS A 152 -29.50 -14.19 4.51
C LYS A 152 -30.66 -15.14 4.77
N ILE A 153 -31.76 -14.64 5.32
CA ILE A 153 -32.98 -15.43 5.55
C ILE A 153 -33.52 -15.99 4.23
N GLU A 154 -33.56 -15.18 3.16
CA GLU A 154 -33.95 -15.64 1.82
C GLU A 154 -33.01 -16.72 1.26
N ALA A 155 -31.69 -16.55 1.42
CA ALA A 155 -30.72 -17.57 1.04
C ALA A 155 -30.87 -18.87 1.84
N LEU A 156 -31.17 -18.77 3.15
CA LEU A 156 -31.49 -19.93 3.97
C LEU A 156 -32.73 -20.65 3.48
N PHE A 157 -33.81 -19.92 3.12
CA PHE A 157 -35.00 -20.52 2.52
C PHE A 157 -34.67 -21.29 1.25
N ALA A 158 -33.83 -20.73 0.37
CA ALA A 158 -33.37 -21.43 -0.84
C ALA A 158 -32.57 -22.72 -0.53
N ALA A 159 -31.83 -22.75 0.58
CA ALA A 159 -31.04 -23.91 1.01
C ALA A 159 -31.85 -25.02 1.69
N THR A 160 -33.08 -24.75 2.16
CA THR A 160 -33.91 -25.74 2.89
C THR A 160 -34.23 -27.01 2.10
N GLY A 161 -34.21 -26.93 0.75
CA GLY A 161 -34.49 -28.05 -0.15
C GLY A 161 -33.34 -29.08 -0.26
N LYS A 162 -32.17 -28.80 0.31
CA LYS A 162 -31.03 -29.73 0.31
C LYS A 162 -31.22 -30.84 1.37
N ALA A 163 -30.88 -32.08 1.02
CA ALA A 163 -31.04 -33.25 1.90
C ALA A 163 -29.83 -33.50 2.84
N ASP A 164 -28.81 -32.66 2.76
CA ASP A 164 -27.54 -32.76 3.48
C ASP A 164 -27.54 -31.95 4.80
N LYS A 165 -26.37 -31.91 5.46
CA LYS A 165 -26.17 -31.12 6.69
C LYS A 165 -26.45 -29.63 6.49
N ILE A 166 -26.25 -29.12 5.27
CA ILE A 166 -26.52 -27.73 4.90
C ILE A 166 -28.02 -27.45 4.98
N GLY A 167 -28.85 -28.28 4.35
CA GLY A 167 -30.30 -28.11 4.42
C GLY A 167 -30.84 -28.29 5.84
N ALA A 168 -30.23 -29.16 6.66
CA ALA A 168 -30.61 -29.32 8.06
C ALA A 168 -30.32 -28.07 8.90
N ALA A 169 -29.16 -27.45 8.73
CA ALA A 169 -28.81 -26.20 9.42
C ALA A 169 -29.75 -25.05 9.05
N ALA A 170 -30.07 -24.89 7.76
CA ALA A 170 -31.02 -23.89 7.28
C ALA A 170 -32.41 -24.07 7.90
N ARG A 171 -32.93 -25.31 7.92
CA ARG A 171 -34.24 -25.62 8.53
C ARG A 171 -34.25 -25.35 10.03
N SER A 172 -33.21 -25.74 10.77
CA SER A 172 -33.10 -25.48 12.21
C SER A 172 -33.14 -23.99 12.53
N ALA A 173 -32.41 -23.17 11.78
CA ALA A 173 -32.32 -21.73 12.05
C ALA A 173 -33.62 -20.99 11.70
N LEU A 174 -34.27 -21.35 10.59
CA LEU A 174 -35.56 -20.77 10.24
C LEU A 174 -36.68 -21.19 11.20
N LEU A 175 -36.60 -22.40 11.76
CA LEU A 175 -37.51 -22.82 12.83
C LEU A 175 -37.23 -22.11 14.15
N TYR A 176 -35.97 -21.79 14.43
CA TYR A 176 -35.58 -20.98 15.59
C TYR A 176 -36.19 -19.58 15.46
N LEU A 177 -35.95 -18.91 14.34
CA LEU A 177 -36.51 -17.57 14.04
C LEU A 177 -38.05 -17.52 14.06
N ALA A 178 -38.72 -18.65 13.83
CA ALA A 178 -40.18 -18.71 13.83
C ALA A 178 -40.78 -18.84 15.25
N ASP A 179 -39.96 -19.06 16.27
CA ASP A 179 -40.35 -19.41 17.63
C ASP A 179 -40.23 -18.20 18.57
N GLU A 180 -41.33 -17.47 18.79
CA GLU A 180 -41.35 -16.20 19.55
C GLU A 180 -40.96 -16.33 21.04
N ASP A 181 -40.97 -17.55 21.60
CA ASP A 181 -40.54 -17.87 22.96
C ASP A 181 -39.18 -18.63 22.93
N ASP A 182 -38.21 -18.06 22.22
CA ASP A 182 -36.88 -18.63 22.08
C ASP A 182 -35.99 -18.43 23.34
N ILE A 183 -34.67 -18.27 23.20
CA ILE A 183 -33.79 -18.05 24.36
C ILE A 183 -33.89 -16.59 24.84
N VAL A 184 -34.07 -15.63 23.92
CA VAL A 184 -34.27 -14.22 24.24
C VAL A 184 -35.60 -13.74 23.64
N PRO A 185 -36.70 -13.73 24.42
CA PRO A 185 -38.05 -13.55 23.88
C PRO A 185 -38.23 -12.33 22.96
N ASP A 186 -38.75 -12.58 21.76
CA ASP A 186 -39.05 -11.60 20.69
C ASP A 186 -39.88 -10.40 21.16
N GLY A 187 -40.72 -10.61 22.17
CA GLY A 187 -41.53 -9.56 22.79
C GLY A 187 -40.74 -8.38 23.37
N SER A 188 -39.41 -8.48 23.44
CA SER A 188 -38.49 -7.41 23.84
C SER A 188 -38.08 -6.47 22.68
N GLY A 189 -38.67 -6.63 21.49
CA GLY A 189 -38.33 -5.86 20.29
C GLY A 189 -36.99 -6.30 19.69
N VAL A 190 -36.16 -5.37 19.20
CA VAL A 190 -34.85 -5.69 18.60
C VAL A 190 -33.89 -6.40 19.55
N LEU A 191 -34.07 -6.18 20.86
CA LEU A 191 -33.27 -6.85 21.90
C LEU A 191 -33.68 -8.30 22.10
N GLY A 192 -34.90 -8.68 21.68
CA GLY A 192 -35.34 -10.06 21.57
C GLY A 192 -34.56 -10.78 20.49
N LEU A 193 -34.51 -10.20 19.29
CA LEU A 193 -33.95 -10.81 18.07
C LEU A 193 -32.40 -10.94 18.04
N VAL A 194 -31.71 -10.74 19.16
CA VAL A 194 -30.23 -10.75 19.20
C VAL A 194 -29.68 -12.17 19.02
N ASP A 195 -30.32 -13.17 19.61
CA ASP A 195 -30.02 -14.58 19.40
C ASP A 195 -30.47 -15.08 18.04
N ASP A 196 -31.60 -14.60 17.51
CA ASP A 196 -32.00 -14.86 16.12
C ASP A 196 -30.94 -14.44 15.11
N VAL A 197 -30.46 -13.19 15.20
CA VAL A 197 -29.42 -12.68 14.29
C VAL A 197 -28.16 -13.55 14.40
N TYR A 198 -27.80 -14.00 15.61
CA TYR A 198 -26.69 -14.92 15.82
C TYR A 198 -26.92 -16.28 15.15
N VAL A 199 -28.12 -16.86 15.28
CA VAL A 199 -28.49 -18.15 14.68
C VAL A 199 -28.55 -18.08 13.16
N ILE A 200 -29.09 -16.99 12.60
CA ILE A 200 -29.15 -16.78 11.15
C ILE A 200 -27.74 -16.62 10.58
N ASP A 201 -26.88 -15.84 11.21
CA ASP A 201 -25.47 -15.71 10.80
C ASP A 201 -24.74 -17.05 10.82
N TRP A 202 -24.99 -17.89 11.82
CA TRP A 202 -24.45 -19.24 11.93
C TRP A 202 -24.97 -20.17 10.83
N ALA A 203 -26.28 -20.25 10.62
CA ALA A 203 -26.80 -21.16 9.62
C ALA A 203 -26.40 -20.73 8.21
N TYR A 204 -26.34 -19.42 7.97
CA TYR A 204 -25.94 -18.88 6.69
C TYR A 204 -24.48 -19.22 6.38
N SER A 205 -23.58 -19.15 7.36
CA SER A 205 -22.20 -19.59 7.17
C SER A 205 -22.07 -21.08 6.86
N VAL A 206 -22.87 -21.92 7.51
CA VAL A 206 -22.93 -23.36 7.22
C VAL A 206 -23.41 -23.60 5.79
N VAL A 207 -24.44 -22.85 5.35
CA VAL A 207 -25.02 -22.99 4.01
C VAL A 207 -24.06 -22.62 2.90
N GLU A 208 -23.31 -21.54 3.08
CA GLU A 208 -22.33 -21.07 2.10
C GLU A 208 -20.99 -21.81 2.20
N GLY A 209 -20.76 -22.60 3.26
CA GLY A 209 -19.49 -23.29 3.49
C GLY A 209 -18.33 -22.34 3.84
N GLN A 210 -18.66 -21.13 4.26
CA GLN A 210 -17.75 -20.01 4.48
C GLN A 210 -17.61 -19.69 5.98
N THR A 211 -16.66 -18.82 6.34
CA THR A 211 -16.37 -18.27 7.67
C THR A 211 -15.68 -19.21 8.68
N GLN A 212 -14.92 -20.18 8.17
CA GLN A 212 -14.24 -21.20 8.99
C GLN A 212 -13.16 -20.65 9.94
N CYS A 213 -12.77 -19.38 9.82
CA CYS A 213 -11.86 -18.69 10.74
C CYS A 213 -12.57 -17.63 11.60
N LEU A 214 -13.91 -17.54 11.57
CA LEU A 214 -14.65 -16.61 12.42
C LEU A 214 -14.30 -16.76 13.91
N PRO A 215 -14.13 -17.97 14.48
CA PRO A 215 -13.67 -18.12 15.86
C PRO A 215 -12.29 -17.53 16.13
N ILE A 216 -11.39 -17.58 15.13
CA ILE A 216 -10.05 -16.98 15.22
C ILE A 216 -10.18 -15.46 15.22
N LEU A 217 -10.96 -14.90 14.29
CA LEU A 217 -11.26 -13.46 14.27
C LEU A 217 -11.84 -13.02 15.61
N GLU A 218 -12.88 -13.68 16.12
CA GLU A 218 -13.52 -13.30 17.37
C GLU A 218 -12.57 -13.37 18.57
N ALA A 219 -11.70 -14.39 18.63
CA ALA A 219 -10.69 -14.49 19.68
C ALA A 219 -9.65 -13.36 19.62
N LEU A 220 -9.24 -12.96 18.42
CA LEU A 220 -8.30 -11.85 18.22
C LEU A 220 -8.98 -10.49 18.49
N THR A 221 -10.21 -10.29 18.02
CA THR A 221 -11.01 -9.08 18.27
C THR A 221 -11.34 -8.91 19.74
N ALA A 222 -11.52 -10.00 20.52
CA ALA A 222 -11.68 -9.90 21.96
C ALA A 222 -10.48 -9.24 22.66
N ARG A 223 -9.27 -9.38 22.09
CA ARG A 223 -8.07 -8.68 22.57
C ARG A 223 -8.01 -7.23 22.08
N TRP A 224 -8.48 -6.95 20.85
CA TRP A 224 -8.48 -5.62 20.24
C TRP A 224 -9.89 -5.19 19.81
N PRO A 225 -10.81 -4.94 20.76
CA PRO A 225 -12.22 -4.70 20.45
C PRO A 225 -12.44 -3.44 19.61
N TYR A 226 -11.56 -2.43 19.77
CA TYR A 226 -11.61 -1.18 19.02
C TYR A 226 -11.48 -1.38 17.50
N VAL A 227 -10.93 -2.49 17.01
CA VAL A 227 -10.83 -2.77 15.57
C VAL A 227 -12.21 -3.02 14.95
N ALA A 228 -13.12 -3.65 15.70
CA ALA A 228 -14.47 -3.95 15.21
C ALA A 228 -15.44 -2.78 15.35
N ASP A 229 -15.20 -1.91 16.34
CA ASP A 229 -16.19 -0.92 16.76
C ASP A 229 -15.90 0.49 16.23
N LEU A 230 -14.67 0.76 15.79
CA LEU A 230 -14.27 2.10 15.38
C LEU A 230 -14.75 2.42 13.97
N ALA A 231 -15.71 3.34 13.86
CA ALA A 231 -16.13 3.89 12.57
C ALA A 231 -15.08 4.84 12.02
N ILE A 232 -14.52 4.53 10.84
CA ILE A 232 -13.35 5.24 10.29
C ILE A 232 -13.51 5.71 8.84
N TYR A 233 -14.42 5.14 8.05
CA TYR A 233 -14.52 5.43 6.60
C TYR A 233 -15.97 5.59 6.14
N GLY A 234 -16.20 6.10 4.93
CA GLY A 234 -17.55 6.28 4.36
C GLY A 234 -18.27 7.55 4.83
N SER A 235 -19.48 7.76 4.31
CA SER A 235 -20.42 8.81 4.71
C SER A 235 -21.86 8.26 4.61
N PRO A 236 -22.55 7.95 5.74
CA PRO A 236 -22.09 8.11 7.12
C PRO A 236 -20.88 7.22 7.44
N LYS A 237 -20.14 7.54 8.52
CA LYS A 237 -18.95 6.78 8.92
C LYS A 237 -19.33 5.36 9.34
N MET A 238 -18.58 4.35 8.89
CA MET A 238 -18.83 2.93 9.10
C MET A 238 -17.60 2.24 9.72
N PRO A 239 -17.80 1.18 10.55
CA PRO A 239 -16.73 0.31 11.02
C PRO A 239 -16.18 -0.58 9.90
N LEU A 240 -15.02 -1.20 10.11
CA LEU A 240 -14.46 -2.17 9.17
C LEU A 240 -15.36 -3.40 8.97
N SER A 241 -15.37 -3.95 7.75
CA SER A 241 -15.96 -5.27 7.48
C SER A 241 -15.28 -6.38 8.28
N ARG A 242 -15.88 -7.58 8.37
CA ARG A 242 -15.27 -8.69 9.11
C ARG A 242 -13.92 -9.07 8.52
N PHE A 243 -13.78 -9.07 7.20
CA PHE A 243 -12.49 -9.27 6.57
C PHE A 243 -11.48 -8.17 6.91
N GLY A 244 -11.89 -6.90 6.87
CA GLY A 244 -11.00 -5.81 7.25
C GLY A 244 -10.54 -5.89 8.71
N GLN A 245 -11.44 -6.30 9.61
CA GLN A 245 -11.10 -6.60 11.00
C GLN A 245 -10.09 -7.73 11.08
N TYR A 246 -10.30 -8.84 10.34
CA TYR A 246 -9.42 -10.01 10.32
C TYR A 246 -7.99 -9.68 9.89
N VAL A 247 -7.83 -8.89 8.83
CA VAL A 247 -6.51 -8.43 8.39
C VAL A 247 -5.84 -7.55 9.46
N CYS A 248 -6.58 -6.61 10.05
CA CYS A 248 -6.02 -5.69 11.04
C CYS A 248 -5.62 -6.40 12.34
N VAL A 249 -6.46 -7.30 12.87
CA VAL A 249 -6.13 -8.06 14.08
C VAL A 249 -5.02 -9.09 13.84
N ALA A 250 -4.90 -9.64 12.63
CA ALA A 250 -3.76 -10.47 12.23
C ALA A 250 -2.45 -9.67 12.23
N ALA A 251 -2.48 -8.43 11.72
CA ALA A 251 -1.34 -7.53 11.74
C ALA A 251 -0.95 -7.16 13.18
N LEU A 252 -1.91 -6.80 14.04
CA LEU A 252 -1.67 -6.56 15.46
C LEU A 252 -1.08 -7.78 16.17
N TYR A 253 -1.60 -8.99 15.87
CA TYR A 253 -1.04 -10.22 16.40
C TYR A 253 0.43 -10.42 16.00
N SER A 254 0.77 -10.15 14.73
CA SER A 254 2.16 -10.17 14.28
C SER A 254 3.04 -9.14 15.01
N LEU A 255 2.54 -7.94 15.23
CA LEU A 255 3.34 -6.84 15.80
C LEU A 255 3.51 -6.97 17.33
N PHE A 256 2.52 -7.49 18.05
CA PHE A 256 2.47 -7.44 19.52
C PHE A 256 2.49 -8.81 20.20
N SER A 257 2.25 -9.90 19.48
CA SER A 257 2.17 -11.25 20.07
C SER A 257 3.23 -12.22 19.57
N GLN A 258 3.87 -11.92 18.44
CA GLN A 258 4.93 -12.77 17.87
C GLN A 258 6.28 -12.06 17.90
N ASN A 259 7.32 -12.80 18.28
CA ASN A 259 8.74 -12.40 18.10
C ASN A 259 9.28 -12.89 16.74
N LYS A 260 8.41 -13.14 15.77
CA LYS A 260 8.77 -13.63 14.43
C LYS A 260 8.35 -12.62 13.37
N ARG A 261 9.08 -12.63 12.25
CA ARG A 261 8.70 -11.91 11.03
C ARG A 261 7.45 -12.60 10.46
N THR A 262 6.39 -11.85 10.17
CA THR A 262 5.17 -12.40 9.57
C THR A 262 4.90 -11.73 8.23
N LEU A 263 4.48 -12.54 7.25
CA LEU A 263 3.97 -12.14 5.97
C LEU A 263 2.47 -12.46 5.93
N LEU A 264 1.64 -11.42 5.90
CA LEU A 264 0.21 -11.51 5.58
C LEU A 264 0.08 -11.41 4.07
N VAL A 265 -0.54 -12.40 3.42
CA VAL A 265 -0.77 -12.41 1.98
C VAL A 265 -2.26 -12.21 1.71
N LEU A 266 -2.60 -11.20 0.91
CA LEU A 266 -3.97 -10.78 0.59
C LEU A 266 -4.17 -10.75 -0.93
N ARG A 267 -5.40 -10.95 -1.41
CA ARG A 267 -5.74 -10.78 -2.84
C ARG A 267 -5.58 -9.35 -3.33
N ASP A 268 -5.91 -8.36 -2.48
CA ASP A 268 -5.60 -6.95 -2.70
C ASP A 268 -5.19 -6.31 -1.37
N VAL A 269 -3.96 -5.81 -1.29
CA VAL A 269 -3.44 -5.15 -0.07
C VAL A 269 -4.14 -3.81 0.17
N SER A 270 -4.54 -3.08 -0.88
CA SER A 270 -5.31 -1.84 -0.81
C SER A 270 -4.91 -0.94 0.38
N ALA A 271 -5.83 -0.58 1.28
CA ALA A 271 -5.56 0.29 2.43
C ALA A 271 -5.00 -0.45 3.68
N PHE A 272 -4.82 -1.77 3.65
CA PHE A 272 -4.56 -2.55 4.86
C PHE A 272 -3.21 -2.29 5.50
N GLY A 273 -2.17 -1.93 4.72
CA GLY A 273 -0.90 -1.45 5.28
C GLY A 273 -1.09 -0.20 6.14
N THR A 274 -1.84 0.77 5.61
CA THR A 274 -2.17 2.03 6.30
C THR A 274 -3.06 1.80 7.53
N LEU A 275 -4.08 0.95 7.41
CA LEU A 275 -4.98 0.60 8.52
C LEU A 275 -4.23 -0.16 9.64
N ALA A 276 -3.36 -1.11 9.29
CA ALA A 276 -2.53 -1.82 10.25
C ALA A 276 -1.58 -0.88 11.00
N ALA A 277 -1.01 0.11 10.32
CA ALA A 277 -0.18 1.13 10.97
C ALA A 277 -0.99 2.01 11.93
N PHE A 278 -2.21 2.40 11.53
CA PHE A 278 -3.13 3.17 12.37
C PHE A 278 -3.54 2.41 13.64
N PHE A 279 -4.03 1.17 13.52
CA PHE A 279 -4.39 0.36 14.69
C PHE A 279 -3.17 -0.03 15.52
N GLY A 280 -2.02 -0.29 14.89
CA GLY A 280 -0.76 -0.52 15.61
C GLY A 280 -0.35 0.66 16.48
N ALA A 281 -0.62 1.90 16.03
CA ALA A 281 -0.36 3.10 16.83
C ALA A 281 -1.32 3.21 18.02
N ILE A 282 -2.59 2.84 17.85
CA ILE A 282 -3.56 2.76 18.96
C ILE A 282 -3.10 1.73 19.99
N GLU A 283 -2.61 0.57 19.56
CA GLU A 283 -2.10 -0.46 20.47
C GLU A 283 -0.82 0.00 21.20
N CYS A 284 0.12 0.67 20.52
CA CYS A 284 1.27 1.28 21.18
C CYS A 284 0.83 2.24 22.30
N ALA A 285 -0.18 3.08 22.03
CA ALA A 285 -0.74 3.98 23.03
C ALA A 285 -1.46 3.22 24.16
N SER A 286 -2.13 2.11 23.87
CA SER A 286 -2.81 1.27 24.87
C SER A 286 -1.80 0.59 25.80
N ASP A 287 -0.78 -0.06 25.23
CA ASP A 287 0.31 -0.69 25.97
C ASP A 287 0.94 0.32 26.95
N GLU A 288 1.25 1.53 26.48
CA GLU A 288 1.82 2.63 27.27
C GLU A 288 0.91 3.06 28.41
N ALA A 289 -0.39 3.22 28.13
CA ALA A 289 -1.34 3.66 29.13
C ALA A 289 -1.56 2.60 30.23
N GLN A 290 -1.37 1.31 29.91
CA GLN A 290 -1.38 0.21 30.88
C GLN A 290 -0.08 0.08 31.67
N THR A 291 1.08 0.49 31.12
CA THR A 291 2.39 0.16 31.73
C THR A 291 2.78 1.04 32.91
N VAL A 292 2.09 2.15 33.17
CA VAL A 292 2.54 3.10 34.20
C VAL A 292 1.33 3.76 34.88
N GLU A 293 0.71 3.18 35.90
CA GLU A 293 0.10 4.04 36.92
C GLU A 293 1.27 4.69 37.68
N GLN A 294 1.78 5.80 37.15
CA GLN A 294 2.70 6.65 37.92
C GLN A 294 1.89 7.03 39.15
N ASP A 295 2.28 6.53 40.34
CA ASP A 295 1.64 6.96 41.57
C ASP A 295 1.99 8.43 41.74
N ILE A 296 1.16 9.32 41.22
CA ILE A 296 1.33 10.77 41.31
C ILE A 296 1.47 11.18 42.78
N ALA A 297 0.95 10.38 43.73
CA ALA A 297 1.17 10.63 45.14
C ALA A 297 2.62 10.43 45.62
N SER A 298 3.41 9.64 44.88
CA SER A 298 4.83 9.44 45.14
C SER A 298 5.72 10.55 44.56
N TRP A 299 5.16 11.46 43.74
CA TRP A 299 5.96 12.53 43.14
C TRP A 299 6.42 13.55 44.18
N PRO A 300 7.66 14.06 44.08
CA PRO A 300 8.17 15.04 45.03
C PRO A 300 7.40 16.36 44.92
N ILE A 301 7.16 17.00 46.07
CA ILE A 301 6.59 18.35 46.11
C ILE A 301 7.52 19.29 45.34
N ASN A 302 6.93 20.12 44.49
CA ASN A 302 7.58 20.99 43.52
C ASN A 302 8.12 20.31 42.24
N GLN A 303 7.72 19.07 41.95
CA GLN A 303 7.96 18.47 40.63
C GLN A 303 7.33 19.35 39.54
N ASN A 304 8.11 19.72 38.53
CA ASN A 304 7.57 20.43 37.37
C ASN A 304 6.72 19.44 36.57
N VAL A 305 5.56 19.89 36.12
CA VAL A 305 4.59 19.04 35.44
C VAL A 305 4.02 19.74 34.23
N VAL A 306 3.71 18.96 33.21
CA VAL A 306 2.94 19.40 32.05
C VAL A 306 1.57 18.73 32.13
N ILE A 307 0.51 19.53 32.01
CA ILE A 307 -0.87 19.05 31.89
C ILE A 307 -1.34 19.31 30.45
N SER A 308 -1.85 18.31 29.74
CA SER A 308 -2.28 18.47 28.36
C SER A 308 -3.21 17.35 27.89
N ASP A 309 -4.16 17.68 27.01
CA ASP A 309 -4.98 16.74 26.22
C ASP A 309 -4.41 16.47 24.80
N GLY A 310 -3.23 16.99 24.50
CA GLY A 310 -2.64 16.96 23.17
C GLY A 310 -2.96 18.18 22.30
N VAL A 311 -4.03 18.93 22.60
CA VAL A 311 -4.41 20.17 21.88
C VAL A 311 -3.94 21.41 22.63
N LYS A 312 -4.18 21.46 23.94
CA LYS A 312 -3.71 22.54 24.82
C LYS A 312 -2.68 22.00 25.81
N GLN A 313 -1.68 22.82 26.14
CA GLN A 313 -0.61 22.44 27.05
C GLN A 313 -0.42 23.49 28.15
N PHE A 314 -0.46 23.04 29.39
CA PHE A 314 -0.29 23.84 30.59
C PHE A 314 0.99 23.43 31.31
N LYS A 315 1.83 24.42 31.66
CA LYS A 315 3.03 24.22 32.47
C LYS A 315 2.71 24.54 33.91
N ALA A 316 2.91 23.60 34.81
CA ALA A 316 2.54 23.75 36.21
C ALA A 316 3.55 23.06 37.13
N VAL A 317 3.28 23.11 38.44
CA VAL A 317 4.13 22.48 39.46
C VAL A 317 3.27 21.61 40.37
N PHE A 318 3.63 20.35 40.56
CA PHE A 318 2.94 19.50 41.53
C PHE A 318 3.23 19.96 42.96
N LYS A 319 2.19 20.24 43.75
CA LYS A 319 2.29 20.74 45.14
C LYS A 319 1.88 19.70 46.18
N GLY A 320 1.46 18.51 45.77
CA GLY A 320 1.12 17.40 46.65
C GLY A 320 -0.30 16.85 46.43
N VAL A 321 -0.69 15.92 47.29
CA VAL A 321 -2.01 15.28 47.29
C VAL A 321 -2.79 15.77 48.51
N GLU A 322 -4.06 16.12 48.30
CA GLU A 322 -4.99 16.49 49.38
C GLU A 322 -6.20 15.54 49.35
N LEU A 323 -6.65 15.12 50.53
CA LEU A 323 -7.91 14.40 50.70
C LEU A 323 -9.00 15.42 50.99
N ILE A 324 -9.91 15.61 50.03
CA ILE A 324 -11.09 16.46 50.22
C ILE A 324 -12.31 15.54 50.29
N GLY A 325 -12.80 15.31 51.52
CA GLY A 325 -13.75 14.24 51.81
C GLY A 325 -13.11 12.86 51.68
N SER A 326 -13.77 11.91 51.02
CA SER A 326 -13.24 10.56 50.73
C SER A 326 -12.49 10.45 49.39
N LYS A 327 -12.32 11.56 48.65
CA LYS A 327 -11.73 11.56 47.31
C LYS A 327 -10.33 12.16 47.31
N LYS A 328 -9.38 11.44 46.72
CA LYS A 328 -8.00 11.89 46.46
C LYS A 328 -8.01 13.01 45.41
N LYS A 329 -7.36 14.13 45.69
CA LYS A 329 -7.20 15.27 44.77
C LYS A 329 -5.74 15.72 44.69
N TYR A 330 -5.37 16.31 43.57
CA TYR A 330 -4.00 16.80 43.32
C TYR A 330 -3.96 18.33 43.43
N ARG A 331 -2.96 18.86 44.14
CA ARG A 331 -2.72 20.29 44.23
C ARG A 331 -1.67 20.70 43.19
N ILE A 332 -2.04 21.63 42.33
CA ILE A 332 -1.24 22.08 41.18
C ILE A 332 -0.91 23.56 41.34
N GLY A 333 0.37 23.90 41.41
CA GLY A 333 0.90 25.25 41.43
C GLY A 333 0.87 25.88 40.05
N VAL A 334 0.35 27.10 39.98
CA VAL A 334 0.13 27.91 38.77
C VAL A 334 0.83 29.28 38.93
N ARG A 335 0.71 30.18 37.95
CA ARG A 335 1.34 31.51 37.97
C ARG A 335 0.99 32.31 39.24
N ASN A 336 1.82 33.30 39.59
CA ASN A 336 1.63 34.22 40.73
C ASN A 336 1.58 33.53 42.11
N ASN A 337 2.35 32.46 42.30
CA ASN A 337 2.34 31.63 43.52
C ASN A 337 0.95 31.03 43.85
N GLY A 338 0.03 31.00 42.89
CA GLY A 338 -1.29 30.39 43.05
C GLY A 338 -1.22 28.87 43.06
N SER A 339 -2.26 28.23 43.59
CA SER A 339 -2.46 26.78 43.45
C SER A 339 -3.94 26.46 43.24
N ILE A 340 -4.24 25.48 42.40
CA ILE A 340 -5.59 24.93 42.21
C ILE A 340 -5.62 23.47 42.66
N THR A 341 -6.77 23.00 43.12
CA THR A 341 -6.97 21.59 43.49
C THR A 341 -7.82 20.92 42.43
N VAL A 342 -7.28 19.88 41.81
CA VAL A 342 -7.90 19.15 40.70
C VAL A 342 -8.24 17.73 41.12
N GLY A 343 -9.25 17.13 40.49
CA GLY A 343 -9.64 15.75 40.78
C GLY A 343 -8.59 14.74 40.31
N SER A 344 -8.74 13.49 40.76
CA SER A 344 -7.89 12.38 40.31
C SER A 344 -8.03 12.07 38.82
N ASP A 345 -9.11 12.54 38.20
CA ASP A 345 -9.39 12.50 36.76
C ASP A 345 -8.42 13.36 35.92
N VAL A 346 -7.54 14.15 36.54
CA VAL A 346 -6.44 14.83 35.85
C VAL A 346 -5.21 13.93 35.69
N ALA A 347 -5.11 12.83 36.45
CA ALA A 347 -3.96 11.93 36.43
C ALA A 347 -3.50 11.49 35.02
N PRO A 348 -4.40 11.18 34.09
CA PRO A 348 -3.95 10.77 32.75
C PRO A 348 -3.30 11.90 31.95
N TYR A 349 -3.65 13.16 32.23
CA TYR A 349 -3.23 14.32 31.45
C TYR A 349 -1.96 14.97 31.99
N ILE A 350 -1.45 14.53 33.14
CA ILE A 350 -0.32 15.13 33.85
C ILE A 350 0.92 14.26 33.71
N ALA A 351 2.06 14.87 33.38
CA ALA A 351 3.34 14.18 33.33
C ALA A 351 4.45 15.02 33.95
N ALA A 352 5.44 14.33 34.55
CA ALA A 352 6.63 14.97 35.08
C ALA A 352 7.48 15.58 33.95
N ALA A 353 7.77 16.88 34.05
CA ALA A 353 8.69 17.57 33.17
C ALA A 353 10.15 17.33 33.61
N SER A 354 11.02 17.06 32.64
CA SER A 354 12.47 16.89 32.86
C SER A 354 13.20 18.21 33.13
N ALA A 355 12.60 19.35 32.78
CA ALA A 355 13.18 20.68 32.95
C ALA A 355 12.24 21.62 33.72
N SER A 356 12.82 22.58 34.44
CA SER A 356 12.06 23.58 35.18
C SER A 356 11.31 24.56 34.25
N HIS A 357 10.10 24.92 34.62
CA HIS A 357 9.28 25.84 33.84
C HIS A 357 9.54 27.29 34.28
N LYS A 358 10.00 28.13 33.34
CA LYS A 358 10.20 29.58 33.58
C LYS A 358 8.88 30.34 33.76
N ILE A 359 7.82 29.85 33.12
CA ILE A 359 6.49 30.45 33.13
C ILE A 359 5.48 29.33 33.38
N LEU A 360 4.68 29.50 34.43
CA LEU A 360 3.54 28.62 34.74
C LEU A 360 2.26 29.15 34.09
N CYS A 361 1.29 28.26 33.90
CA CYS A 361 -0.03 28.57 33.34
C CYS A 361 -0.89 29.42 34.29
N ASP A 362 -1.93 30.03 33.76
CA ASP A 362 -2.98 30.67 34.55
C ASP A 362 -3.91 29.60 35.15
N GLY A 363 -4.25 29.74 36.44
CA GLY A 363 -5.17 28.84 37.12
C GLY A 363 -6.61 28.95 36.63
N ALA A 364 -7.04 30.13 36.16
CA ALA A 364 -8.37 30.32 35.59
C ALA A 364 -8.48 29.59 34.25
N GLU A 365 -7.48 29.72 33.38
CA GLU A 365 -7.42 29.05 32.09
C GLU A 365 -7.40 27.52 32.25
N LEU A 366 -6.59 27.01 33.18
CA LEU A 366 -6.54 25.59 33.50
C LEU A 366 -7.88 25.09 34.07
N SER A 367 -8.55 25.88 34.91
CA SER A 367 -9.87 25.53 35.48
C SER A 367 -10.98 25.53 34.44
N THR A 368 -10.97 26.48 33.50
CA THR A 368 -11.89 26.51 32.37
C THR A 368 -11.68 25.30 31.47
N TRP A 369 -10.41 25.00 31.14
CA TRP A 369 -10.08 23.78 30.40
C TRP A 369 -10.54 22.51 31.11
N LEU A 370 -10.40 22.39 32.43
CA LEU A 370 -10.89 21.23 33.18
C LEU A 370 -12.42 21.03 33.10
N LYS A 371 -13.18 22.12 32.89
CA LYS A 371 -14.64 22.07 32.72
C LYS A 371 -15.06 21.78 31.29
N GLU A 372 -14.32 22.33 30.33
CA GLU A 372 -14.62 22.23 28.89
C GLU A 372 -13.97 21.01 28.23
N ARG A 373 -12.98 20.38 28.87
CA ARG A 373 -12.28 19.23 28.29
C ARG A 373 -13.25 18.08 28.07
N HIS A 374 -13.32 17.62 26.83
CA HIS A 374 -13.83 16.29 26.53
C HIS A 374 -12.76 15.25 26.87
N LEU A 375 -13.17 13.99 27.08
CA LEU A 375 -12.22 12.89 27.26
C LEU A 375 -11.31 12.82 26.02
N ASP A 376 -10.01 12.63 26.26
CA ASP A 376 -9.07 12.27 25.20
C ASP A 376 -9.69 11.14 24.36
N PRO A 377 -9.90 11.33 23.05
CA PRO A 377 -10.51 10.32 22.19
C PRO A 377 -9.75 8.99 22.21
N MET A 378 -8.46 9.02 22.53
CA MET A 378 -7.65 7.82 22.72
C MET A 378 -8.06 7.02 23.96
N ALA A 379 -8.60 7.69 24.99
CA ALA A 379 -9.12 7.02 26.19
C ALA A 379 -10.34 6.14 25.87
N THR A 380 -11.13 6.52 24.87
CA THR A 380 -12.25 5.70 24.37
C THR A 380 -11.75 4.40 23.75
N LEU A 381 -10.60 4.43 23.06
CA LEU A 381 -10.04 3.29 22.35
C LEU A 381 -9.23 2.37 23.25
N THR A 382 -8.44 2.97 24.14
CA THR A 382 -7.46 2.25 24.95
C THR A 382 -7.96 1.94 26.36
N GLY A 383 -9.06 2.55 26.79
CA GLY A 383 -9.59 2.47 28.17
C GLY A 383 -8.91 3.41 29.16
N TYR A 384 -7.84 4.09 28.75
CA TYR A 384 -6.99 4.94 29.60
C TYR A 384 -6.61 6.21 28.83
N SER A 385 -6.59 7.40 29.45
CA SER A 385 -6.13 8.58 28.69
C SER A 385 -4.62 8.57 28.47
N ARG A 386 -4.16 9.24 27.41
CA ARG A 386 -2.76 9.27 27.00
C ARG A 386 -1.84 9.72 28.12
N GLN A 387 -0.93 8.84 28.50
CA GLN A 387 0.18 9.23 29.34
C GLN A 387 1.31 9.83 28.51
N ARG A 388 1.88 10.96 28.94
CA ARG A 388 3.09 11.51 28.31
C ARG A 388 4.33 10.82 28.90
N VAL A 389 4.69 9.66 28.34
CA VAL A 389 5.95 8.98 28.65
C VAL A 389 7.11 9.65 27.90
N GLN A 390 8.30 9.70 28.51
CA GLN A 390 9.51 10.24 27.86
C GLN A 390 9.97 9.39 26.68
N GLU A 391 9.79 8.07 26.77
CA GLU A 391 10.06 7.11 25.70
C GLU A 391 8.82 6.22 25.48
N ARG A 392 8.52 5.90 24.22
CA ARG A 392 7.23 5.35 23.82
C ARG A 392 7.39 4.34 22.67
N LYS A 393 6.50 3.35 22.57
CA LYS A 393 6.51 2.41 21.44
C LYS A 393 5.96 3.13 20.21
N THR A 394 6.51 2.87 19.04
CA THR A 394 6.17 3.63 17.83
C THR A 394 6.10 2.74 16.62
N VAL A 395 5.18 3.05 15.71
CA VAL A 395 5.03 2.35 14.44
C VAL A 395 5.92 3.00 13.38
N LEU A 396 6.69 2.18 12.67
CA LEU A 396 7.37 2.55 11.44
C LEU A 396 6.61 1.94 10.25
N PHE A 397 6.01 2.77 9.43
CA PHE A 397 5.36 2.38 8.18
C PHE A 397 6.32 2.58 6.99
N LEU A 398 6.52 1.52 6.21
CA LEU A 398 7.25 1.54 4.95
C LEU A 398 6.31 1.18 3.79
N GLY A 399 6.06 2.13 2.90
CA GLY A 399 5.17 1.92 1.74
C GLY A 399 5.13 3.12 0.79
N PRO A 400 4.42 3.02 -0.35
CA PRO A 400 4.32 4.12 -1.31
C PRO A 400 3.72 5.37 -0.67
N LYS A 401 4.34 6.53 -0.89
CA LYS A 401 3.89 7.82 -0.31
C LYS A 401 2.45 8.13 -0.70
N SER A 402 2.15 8.10 -2.00
CA SER A 402 0.82 8.37 -2.54
C SER A 402 -0.25 7.50 -1.89
N LYS A 403 0.00 6.19 -1.83
CA LYS A 403 -0.88 5.20 -1.20
C LYS A 403 -1.13 5.49 0.29
N PHE A 404 -0.09 5.82 1.05
CA PHE A 404 -0.25 6.18 2.46
C PHE A 404 -1.10 7.45 2.61
N PHE A 405 -0.81 8.50 1.84
CA PHE A 405 -1.53 9.77 1.90
C PHE A 405 -2.99 9.63 1.49
N ASP A 406 -3.27 8.96 0.36
CA ASP A 406 -4.61 8.78 -0.18
C ASP A 406 -5.53 8.05 0.80
N TYR A 407 -5.02 7.04 1.51
CA TYR A 407 -5.83 6.28 2.47
C TYR A 407 -5.84 6.88 3.87
N PHE A 408 -4.71 7.35 4.40
CA PHE A 408 -4.62 7.81 5.79
C PHE A 408 -5.44 9.07 6.02
N THR A 409 -5.51 9.97 5.02
CA THR A 409 -6.38 11.17 5.07
C THR A 409 -7.87 10.83 5.09
N CYS A 410 -8.27 9.65 4.63
CA CYS A 410 -9.67 9.20 4.66
C CYS A 410 -10.07 8.62 6.03
N ILE A 411 -9.12 8.31 6.91
CA ILE A 411 -9.37 7.69 8.22
C ILE A 411 -9.83 8.76 9.23
N HIS A 412 -11.09 8.70 9.63
CA HIS A 412 -11.73 9.69 10.49
C HIS A 412 -12.37 9.10 11.77
N PRO A 413 -11.57 8.59 12.72
CA PRO A 413 -12.10 8.06 13.98
C PRO A 413 -12.85 9.17 14.74
N PHE A 414 -14.05 8.89 15.25
CA PHE A 414 -14.86 9.88 16.00
C PHE A 414 -15.10 11.20 15.25
N GLY A 415 -15.00 11.20 13.92
CA GLY A 415 -15.13 12.41 13.09
C GLY A 415 -13.91 13.35 13.08
N MET A 416 -12.78 12.99 13.70
CA MET A 416 -11.51 13.73 13.61
C MET A 416 -10.52 13.03 12.68
N THR A 417 -9.53 13.75 12.15
CA THR A 417 -8.49 13.15 11.32
C THR A 417 -7.61 12.20 12.13
N ALA A 418 -7.20 11.08 11.52
CA ALA A 418 -6.29 10.14 12.16
C ALA A 418 -4.96 10.78 12.59
N SER A 419 -4.45 11.75 11.83
CA SER A 419 -3.23 12.50 12.15
C SER A 419 -3.32 13.24 13.49
N LYS A 420 -4.48 13.84 13.81
CA LYS A 420 -4.73 14.45 15.14
C LYS A 420 -4.79 13.43 16.25
N LEU A 421 -5.34 12.24 15.95
CA LEU A 421 -5.47 11.19 16.95
C LEU A 421 -4.11 10.58 17.32
N VAL A 422 -3.30 10.15 16.35
CA VAL A 422 -2.06 9.39 16.65
C VAL A 422 -0.77 10.17 16.48
N GLY A 423 -0.79 11.30 15.77
CA GLY A 423 0.43 12.03 15.39
C GLY A 423 1.26 11.26 14.37
N VAL A 424 1.59 11.91 13.24
CA VAL A 424 2.30 11.26 12.13
C VAL A 424 3.40 12.16 11.59
N LYS A 425 4.59 11.58 11.39
CA LYS A 425 5.69 12.22 10.65
C LYS A 425 6.04 11.43 9.40
N TYR A 426 6.13 12.12 8.28
CA TYR A 426 6.67 11.56 7.05
C TYR A 426 8.18 11.84 6.96
N VAL A 427 8.98 10.83 6.61
CA VAL A 427 10.43 10.96 6.44
C VAL A 427 10.79 10.73 4.98
N GLY A 428 11.35 11.76 4.36
CA GLY A 428 11.85 11.71 2.99
C GLY A 428 13.10 10.85 2.84
N ALA A 429 13.45 10.51 1.60
CA ALA A 429 14.68 9.77 1.28
C ALA A 429 15.97 10.57 1.62
N ASP A 430 15.85 11.89 1.80
CA ASP A 430 16.89 12.80 2.26
C ASP A 430 16.98 12.88 3.80
N GLY A 431 16.16 12.10 4.52
CA GLY A 431 16.07 12.11 5.98
C GLY A 431 15.26 13.30 6.54
N VAL A 432 14.71 14.17 5.69
CA VAL A 432 13.93 15.33 6.15
C VAL A 432 12.59 14.86 6.68
N GLN A 433 12.29 15.25 7.92
CA GLN A 433 11.03 14.95 8.59
C GLN A 433 10.02 16.07 8.32
N GLN A 434 8.80 15.69 7.96
CA GLN A 434 7.67 16.60 7.72
C GLN A 434 6.48 16.15 8.55
N ASP A 435 5.80 17.09 9.20
CA ASP A 435 4.54 16.82 9.89
C ASP A 435 3.45 16.54 8.85
N PHE A 436 2.67 15.46 9.08
CA PHE A 436 1.59 15.07 8.19
C PHE A 436 0.37 16.00 8.36
N ASP A 437 -0.24 16.43 7.25
CA ASP A 437 -1.31 17.45 7.20
C ASP A 437 -0.96 18.80 7.87
N GLY A 438 0.33 19.07 8.10
CA GLY A 438 0.77 20.33 8.73
C GLY A 438 0.41 20.48 10.21
N GLU A 439 -0.09 19.41 10.86
CA GLU A 439 -0.39 19.39 12.29
C GLU A 439 0.91 19.11 13.07
N PRO A 440 1.48 20.09 13.79
CA PRO A 440 2.77 19.92 14.45
C PRO A 440 2.71 18.84 15.53
N CYS A 441 3.57 17.84 15.44
CA CYS A 441 3.62 16.75 16.41
C CYS A 441 5.05 16.54 16.95
N ASP A 442 5.27 16.86 18.23
CA ASP A 442 6.60 16.69 18.84
C ASP A 442 6.98 15.21 19.05
N ALA A 443 5.99 14.32 19.17
CA ALA A 443 6.21 12.91 19.44
C ALA A 443 5.09 12.07 18.77
N PRO A 444 5.25 11.75 17.48
CA PRO A 444 4.27 10.98 16.72
C PRO A 444 4.27 9.52 17.14
N LEU A 445 3.12 8.84 17.00
CA LEU A 445 3.05 7.38 17.15
C LEU A 445 3.33 6.64 15.83
N ILE A 446 3.33 7.37 14.70
CA ILE A 446 3.65 6.81 13.38
C ILE A 446 4.76 7.62 12.71
N TYR A 447 5.81 6.93 12.29
CA TYR A 447 6.74 7.41 11.29
C TYR A 447 6.46 6.69 9.96
N ALA A 448 6.20 7.44 8.90
CA ALA A 448 5.96 6.90 7.57
C ALA A 448 7.12 7.26 6.63
N CYS A 449 7.54 6.33 5.78
CA CYS A 449 8.55 6.56 4.76
C CYS A 449 8.30 5.67 3.54
N SER A 450 8.80 6.08 2.38
CA SER A 450 8.71 5.32 1.14
C SER A 450 10.05 4.71 0.68
N ASP A 451 11.13 5.00 1.40
CA ASP A 451 12.48 4.56 1.07
C ASP A 451 13.02 3.61 2.13
N VAL A 452 13.59 2.49 1.68
CA VAL A 452 14.15 1.47 2.58
C VAL A 452 15.32 2.03 3.38
N SER A 453 16.17 2.87 2.78
CA SER A 453 17.33 3.45 3.46
C SER A 453 16.90 4.38 4.59
N ALA A 454 15.89 5.21 4.35
CA ALA A 454 15.31 6.06 5.39
C ALA A 454 14.71 5.23 6.55
N ALA A 455 14.05 4.11 6.25
CA ALA A 455 13.55 3.19 7.28
C ALA A 455 14.71 2.58 8.11
N ILE A 456 15.79 2.13 7.47
CA ILE A 456 16.98 1.59 8.16
C ILE A 456 17.67 2.67 9.00
N GLU A 457 17.74 3.91 8.51
CA GLU A 457 18.28 5.04 9.26
C GLU A 457 17.46 5.31 10.53
N LEU A 458 16.13 5.33 10.46
CA LEU A 458 15.27 5.50 11.65
C LEU A 458 15.43 4.37 12.69
N LEU A 459 15.71 3.15 12.22
CA LEU A 459 15.94 2.01 13.11
C LEU A 459 17.33 2.05 13.77
N THR A 460 18.34 2.52 13.05
CA THR A 460 19.73 2.61 13.55
C THR A 460 19.99 3.88 14.38
N ALA A 461 19.44 5.02 13.94
CA ALA A 461 19.50 6.32 14.59
C ALA A 461 18.13 6.70 15.21
N ARG A 462 17.68 5.87 16.14
CA ARG A 462 16.36 5.98 16.78
C ARG A 462 16.12 7.36 17.43
N PRO A 463 14.98 8.03 17.18
CA PRO A 463 14.61 9.25 17.89
C PRO A 463 14.52 9.03 19.41
N LYS A 464 14.88 10.05 20.19
CA LYS A 464 14.99 9.93 21.67
C LYS A 464 13.70 9.50 22.36
N HIS A 465 12.54 9.85 21.82
CA HIS A 465 11.25 9.51 22.42
C HIS A 465 10.73 8.12 22.00
N VAL A 466 11.44 7.40 21.13
CA VAL A 466 11.03 6.06 20.69
C VAL A 466 11.80 5.04 21.54
N SER A 467 11.10 4.14 22.24
CA SER A 467 11.68 3.04 23.04
C SER A 467 11.74 1.74 22.25
N GLU A 468 10.80 1.51 21.35
CA GLU A 468 10.67 0.29 20.55
C GLU A 468 9.97 0.58 19.21
N TRP A 469 10.38 -0.12 18.15
CA TRP A 469 9.76 -0.01 16.82
C TRP A 469 8.88 -1.23 16.51
N LYS A 470 7.66 -0.95 16.06
CA LYS A 470 6.76 -1.91 15.40
C LYS A 470 6.74 -1.59 13.92
N VAL A 471 7.22 -2.49 13.07
CA VAL A 471 7.43 -2.20 11.65
C VAL A 471 6.30 -2.80 10.81
N VAL A 472 5.59 -1.96 10.07
CA VAL A 472 4.59 -2.35 9.08
C VAL A 472 5.15 -2.05 7.70
N ILE A 473 5.17 -3.06 6.82
CA ILE A 473 5.66 -2.92 5.46
C ILE A 473 4.52 -3.26 4.49
N ASP A 474 4.19 -2.29 3.62
CA ASP A 474 3.19 -2.43 2.57
C ASP A 474 3.84 -2.89 1.26
N GLY A 475 3.67 -4.18 0.95
CA GLY A 475 4.20 -4.85 -0.24
C GLY A 475 5.30 -5.87 0.07
N ALA A 476 5.21 -7.06 -0.53
CA ALA A 476 6.19 -8.14 -0.33
C ALA A 476 7.57 -7.77 -0.89
N THR A 477 7.60 -7.09 -2.05
CA THR A 477 8.85 -6.61 -2.66
C THR A 477 9.58 -5.61 -1.76
N ALA A 478 8.85 -4.66 -1.15
CA ALA A 478 9.41 -3.72 -0.18
C ALA A 478 9.94 -4.46 1.05
N GLY A 479 9.18 -5.44 1.55
CA GLY A 479 9.59 -6.30 2.66
C GLY A 479 10.89 -7.06 2.38
N ARG A 480 11.01 -7.68 1.20
CA ARG A 480 12.22 -8.40 0.79
C ARG A 480 13.45 -7.47 0.76
N ASN A 481 13.31 -6.31 0.12
CA ASN A 481 14.40 -5.33 0.01
C ASN A 481 14.79 -4.76 1.38
N PHE A 482 13.81 -4.52 2.25
CA PHE A 482 14.04 -4.06 3.61
C PHE A 482 14.79 -5.10 4.45
N LEU A 483 14.37 -6.37 4.43
CA LEU A 483 15.07 -7.43 5.18
C LEU A 483 16.50 -7.65 4.67
N ALA A 484 16.72 -7.65 3.35
CA ALA A 484 18.06 -7.72 2.79
C ALA A 484 18.95 -6.54 3.24
N SER A 485 18.38 -5.34 3.34
CA SER A 485 19.10 -4.14 3.79
C SER A 485 19.36 -4.16 5.29
N MET A 486 18.44 -4.69 6.10
CA MET A 486 18.64 -4.93 7.53
C MET A 486 19.77 -5.94 7.78
N GLU A 487 19.85 -7.01 6.99
CA GLU A 487 20.89 -8.03 7.11
C GLU A 487 22.26 -7.50 6.70
N ALA A 488 22.31 -6.57 5.73
CA ALA A 488 23.53 -5.88 5.32
C ALA A 488 23.99 -4.84 6.36
N ALA A 489 23.07 -4.21 7.09
CA ALA A 489 23.40 -3.34 8.21
C ALA A 489 23.98 -4.19 9.36
N ALA A 490 25.27 -4.04 9.67
CA ALA A 490 26.02 -4.88 10.63
C ALA A 490 25.45 -4.95 12.07
N ASN A 491 24.35 -4.24 12.36
CA ASN A 491 23.64 -4.27 13.62
C ASN A 491 22.42 -5.19 13.53
N LYS A 492 22.36 -6.24 14.36
CA LYS A 492 21.14 -7.05 14.53
C LYS A 492 20.06 -6.21 15.22
N ILE A 493 19.26 -5.49 14.44
CA ILE A 493 18.11 -4.76 14.93
C ILE A 493 16.99 -5.78 15.19
N GLN A 494 16.62 -5.96 16.46
CA GLN A 494 15.44 -6.74 16.84
C GLN A 494 14.23 -5.83 16.84
N CYS A 495 13.32 -6.05 15.90
CA CYS A 495 12.00 -5.41 15.86
C CYS A 495 10.96 -6.40 15.35
N ASN A 496 9.70 -6.19 15.74
CA ASN A 496 8.59 -6.99 15.24
C ASN A 496 8.15 -6.41 13.89
N ILE A 497 8.12 -7.27 12.87
CA ILE A 497 7.87 -6.88 11.47
C ILE A 497 6.64 -7.61 10.97
N CYS A 498 5.67 -6.84 10.50
CA CYS A 498 4.50 -7.32 9.76
C CYS A 498 4.60 -6.83 8.30
N ILE A 499 4.75 -7.76 7.37
CA ILE A 499 4.76 -7.49 5.93
C ILE A 499 3.37 -7.84 5.41
N ILE A 500 2.72 -6.91 4.71
CA ILE A 500 1.43 -7.15 4.06
C ILE A 500 1.68 -7.17 2.56
N GLY A 501 1.67 -8.37 1.98
CA GLY A 501 1.99 -8.64 0.59
C GLY A 501 0.76 -8.96 -0.24
N ASP A 502 0.83 -8.62 -1.53
CA ASP A 502 -0.17 -8.97 -2.51
C ASP A 502 0.05 -10.41 -2.99
N LEU A 503 -1.02 -11.16 -3.22
CA LEU A 503 -0.98 -12.51 -3.73
C LEU A 503 -0.24 -12.60 -5.08
N ARG A 504 -0.29 -11.53 -5.88
CA ARG A 504 0.43 -11.44 -7.15
C ARG A 504 1.94 -11.35 -6.99
N ASP A 505 2.46 -10.88 -5.85
CA ASP A 505 3.90 -10.70 -5.58
C ASP A 505 4.57 -12.04 -5.21
N ARG A 506 4.27 -13.09 -5.98
CA ARG A 506 4.61 -14.48 -5.67
C ARG A 506 6.10 -14.67 -5.40
N GLU A 507 6.96 -14.13 -6.26
CA GLU A 507 8.41 -14.35 -6.16
C GLU A 507 8.97 -13.68 -4.90
N ALA A 508 8.58 -12.44 -4.63
CA ALA A 508 9.00 -11.73 -3.42
C ALA A 508 8.43 -12.38 -2.14
N ALA A 509 7.19 -12.86 -2.20
CA ALA A 509 6.58 -13.61 -1.11
C ALA A 509 7.33 -14.93 -0.87
N ASP A 510 7.62 -15.72 -1.90
CA ASP A 510 8.35 -16.98 -1.73
C ASP A 510 9.76 -16.78 -1.16
N ASP A 511 10.49 -15.76 -1.59
CA ASP A 511 11.78 -15.36 -1.01
C ASP A 511 11.68 -15.07 0.49
N LEU A 512 10.65 -14.31 0.92
CA LEU A 512 10.41 -14.01 2.32
C LEU A 512 10.11 -15.27 3.14
N ILE A 513 9.38 -16.21 2.54
CA ILE A 513 9.02 -17.47 3.19
C ILE A 513 10.23 -18.38 3.34
N GLN A 514 11.05 -18.48 2.29
CA GLN A 514 12.33 -19.19 2.35
C GLN A 514 13.28 -18.54 3.37
N GLY A 515 13.20 -17.21 3.53
CA GLY A 515 13.86 -16.44 4.60
C GLY A 515 13.29 -16.61 6.01
N GLY A 516 12.32 -17.52 6.20
CA GLY A 516 11.80 -17.91 7.51
C GLY A 516 10.66 -17.04 8.06
N ALA A 517 10.01 -16.22 7.22
CA ALA A 517 8.80 -15.49 7.62
C ALA A 517 7.63 -16.46 7.86
N ALA A 518 6.89 -16.26 8.96
CA ALA A 518 5.62 -16.94 9.18
C ALA A 518 4.58 -16.41 8.17
N VAL A 519 3.76 -17.29 7.59
CA VAL A 519 2.84 -16.94 6.49
C VAL A 519 1.42 -17.09 6.92
N TRP A 520 0.65 -16.05 6.66
CA TRP A 520 -0.79 -16.02 6.87
C TRP A 520 -1.45 -15.56 5.58
N TYR A 521 -1.99 -16.53 4.84
CA TYR A 521 -2.87 -16.25 3.71
C TYR A 521 -4.28 -16.01 4.26
N LEU A 522 -4.79 -14.80 4.06
CA LEU A 522 -6.08 -14.39 4.60
C LEU A 522 -7.04 -14.15 3.45
N GLU A 523 -8.18 -14.84 3.48
CA GLU A 523 -9.29 -14.61 2.57
C GLU A 523 -10.50 -14.13 3.34
N ASP A 524 -11.36 -13.36 2.68
CA ASP A 524 -12.62 -12.91 3.27
C ASP A 524 -13.61 -14.05 3.49
N GLN A 525 -13.63 -15.10 2.66
CA GLN A 525 -14.38 -16.34 2.96
C GLN A 525 -13.97 -16.97 4.28
N ASP A 526 -12.83 -16.61 4.85
CA ASP A 526 -12.43 -17.10 6.15
C ASP A 526 -13.33 -16.54 7.27
N VAL A 527 -13.98 -15.38 7.07
CA VAL A 527 -14.67 -14.63 8.15
C VAL A 527 -15.96 -13.94 7.74
N GLU A 528 -16.24 -13.82 6.44
CA GLU A 528 -17.37 -13.11 5.88
C GLU A 528 -17.99 -13.91 4.73
N PRO A 529 -19.33 -13.98 4.63
CA PRO A 529 -19.97 -14.59 3.48
C PRO A 529 -19.97 -13.64 2.27
N ALA A 530 -20.10 -14.20 1.07
CA ALA A 530 -20.17 -13.42 -0.16
C ALA A 530 -21.33 -12.39 -0.11
N PRO A 531 -21.09 -11.12 -0.48
CA PRO A 531 -22.17 -10.14 -0.59
C PRO A 531 -23.14 -10.54 -1.71
N LEU A 532 -24.44 -10.27 -1.54
CA LEU A 532 -25.42 -10.52 -2.60
C LEU A 532 -25.45 -9.41 -3.67
N SER A 533 -24.97 -8.21 -3.32
CA SER A 533 -24.98 -7.04 -4.19
C SER A 533 -23.62 -6.34 -4.16
N PRO A 534 -23.16 -5.75 -5.29
CA PRO A 534 -21.95 -4.95 -5.30
C PRO A 534 -22.12 -3.71 -4.41
N PRO A 535 -21.09 -3.29 -3.66
CA PRO A 535 -21.14 -2.05 -2.91
C PRO A 535 -21.16 -0.84 -3.86
N ASP A 536 -21.76 0.26 -3.40
CA ASP A 536 -21.75 1.52 -4.15
C ASP A 536 -20.33 1.94 -4.52
N SER A 537 -20.13 2.30 -5.78
CA SER A 537 -18.83 2.79 -6.28
C SER A 537 -18.53 4.22 -5.82
N SER A 538 -19.51 4.89 -5.23
CA SER A 538 -19.38 6.26 -4.72
C SER A 538 -18.74 6.28 -3.34
N GLY A 539 -17.72 7.13 -3.17
CA GLY A 539 -17.02 7.24 -1.89
C GLY A 539 -15.58 7.73 -2.04
N ASP A 540 -14.92 7.99 -0.91
CA ASP A 540 -13.51 8.31 -0.85
C ASP A 540 -12.61 7.09 -1.23
N ALA A 541 -11.29 7.30 -1.31
CA ALA A 541 -10.35 6.26 -1.73
C ALA A 541 -10.41 5.02 -0.82
N LEU A 542 -10.56 5.23 0.49
CA LEU A 542 -10.64 4.15 1.48
C LEU A 542 -11.95 3.36 1.34
N THR A 543 -13.07 4.04 1.16
CA THR A 543 -14.39 3.41 0.96
C THR A 543 -14.39 2.52 -0.27
N ARG A 544 -13.83 3.02 -1.39
CA ARG A 544 -13.66 2.22 -2.61
C ARG A 544 -12.72 1.04 -2.38
N ALA A 545 -11.59 1.25 -1.71
CA ALA A 545 -10.62 0.19 -1.40
C ALA A 545 -11.22 -0.96 -0.58
N VAL A 546 -12.01 -0.63 0.45
CA VAL A 546 -12.72 -1.64 1.26
C VAL A 546 -13.84 -2.31 0.46
N GLY A 547 -14.64 -1.55 -0.28
CA GLY A 547 -15.73 -2.10 -1.11
C GLY A 547 -15.26 -3.10 -2.17
N ARG A 548 -14.09 -2.86 -2.79
CA ARG A 548 -13.51 -3.76 -3.80
C ARG A 548 -13.17 -5.14 -3.27
N GLN A 549 -12.87 -5.29 -1.98
CA GLN A 549 -12.56 -6.61 -1.41
C GLN A 549 -13.73 -7.57 -1.60
N ASN A 550 -14.96 -7.07 -1.41
CA ASN A 550 -16.17 -7.87 -1.49
C ASN A 550 -16.57 -8.24 -2.93
N LEU A 551 -16.00 -7.59 -3.95
CA LEU A 551 -16.42 -7.77 -5.34
C LEU A 551 -15.89 -9.02 -6.02
N HIS A 552 -14.80 -9.60 -5.52
CA HIS A 552 -14.22 -10.77 -6.19
C HIS A 552 -15.15 -12.00 -6.14
N TRP A 553 -16.11 -12.05 -5.21
CA TRP A 553 -17.16 -13.07 -5.12
C TRP A 553 -18.14 -13.05 -6.28
N LEU A 554 -18.61 -11.86 -6.62
CA LEU A 554 -19.64 -11.66 -7.63
C LEU A 554 -19.07 -11.74 -9.04
N ARG A 555 -17.76 -11.99 -9.13
CA ARG A 555 -17.03 -11.82 -10.35
C ARG A 555 -17.34 -12.91 -11.35
N SER A 556 -17.73 -12.47 -12.54
CA SER A 556 -17.71 -13.29 -13.74
C SER A 556 -16.51 -12.91 -14.61
N THR A 557 -15.83 -13.91 -15.18
CA THR A 557 -14.82 -13.69 -16.21
C THR A 557 -15.27 -14.36 -17.50
N ARG A 558 -15.38 -13.56 -18.57
CA ARG A 558 -15.66 -14.04 -19.92
C ARG A 558 -14.42 -13.85 -20.78
N VAL A 559 -14.09 -14.85 -21.60
CA VAL A 559 -12.97 -14.78 -22.54
C VAL A 559 -13.52 -14.95 -23.96
N ASP A 560 -13.50 -13.88 -24.73
CA ASP A 560 -13.84 -13.89 -26.14
C ASP A 560 -12.57 -14.06 -26.98
N GLU A 561 -12.62 -15.00 -27.92
CA GLU A 561 -11.48 -15.33 -28.79
C GLU A 561 -11.56 -14.56 -30.11
N VAL A 562 -10.47 -13.86 -30.45
CA VAL A 562 -10.29 -13.24 -31.77
C VAL A 562 -9.25 -14.04 -32.54
N ARG A 563 -9.56 -14.45 -33.77
CA ARG A 563 -8.64 -15.25 -34.59
C ARG A 563 -7.82 -14.37 -35.52
N SER A 564 -6.52 -14.63 -35.57
CA SER A 564 -5.64 -14.12 -36.63
C SER A 564 -4.71 -15.23 -37.06
N SER A 565 -4.92 -15.71 -38.29
CA SER A 565 -4.14 -16.80 -38.86
C SER A 565 -2.65 -16.46 -38.97
N PHE A 566 -2.32 -15.17 -39.07
CA PHE A 566 -0.95 -14.69 -39.10
C PHE A 566 -0.31 -14.69 -37.72
N LEU A 567 -0.95 -14.05 -36.72
CA LEU A 567 -0.39 -13.97 -35.36
C LEU A 567 -0.28 -15.35 -34.71
N GLU A 568 -1.25 -16.24 -34.95
CA GLU A 568 -1.21 -17.62 -34.47
C GLU A 568 0.00 -18.38 -35.03
N ARG A 569 0.28 -18.29 -36.33
CA ARG A 569 1.47 -18.92 -36.94
C ARG A 569 2.78 -18.34 -36.40
N ALA A 570 2.85 -17.03 -36.17
CA ALA A 570 4.02 -16.39 -35.57
C ALA A 570 4.24 -16.84 -34.11
N ALA A 571 3.17 -16.95 -33.32
CA ALA A 571 3.23 -17.44 -31.95
C ALA A 571 3.59 -18.94 -31.86
N ASP A 572 3.05 -19.76 -32.77
CA ASP A 572 3.39 -21.18 -32.86
C ASP A 572 4.86 -21.37 -33.24
N TRP A 573 5.41 -20.56 -34.16
CA TRP A 573 6.83 -20.59 -34.51
C TRP A 573 7.75 -20.31 -33.30
N LEU A 574 7.38 -19.33 -32.46
CA LEU A 574 8.10 -19.04 -31.21
C LEU A 574 8.04 -20.22 -30.23
N SER A 575 6.89 -20.89 -30.15
CA SER A 575 6.63 -22.00 -29.21
C SER A 575 7.38 -23.29 -29.56
N GLN A 576 7.82 -23.47 -30.81
CA GLN A 576 8.51 -24.67 -31.33
C GLN A 576 10.00 -24.78 -30.91
N ARG A 577 10.42 -24.16 -29.81
CA ARG A 577 11.82 -24.23 -29.36
C ARG A 577 12.15 -25.62 -28.80
N ASN A 578 13.24 -26.22 -29.28
CA ASN A 578 13.76 -27.48 -28.71
C ASN A 578 14.53 -27.17 -27.42
N GLU A 579 14.13 -27.81 -26.32
CA GLU A 579 14.89 -27.84 -25.06
C GLU A 579 16.27 -28.46 -25.33
N GLY A 580 17.30 -27.62 -25.44
CA GLY A 580 18.68 -28.07 -25.68
C GLY A 580 19.53 -27.16 -26.56
N SER A 581 18.96 -26.18 -27.28
CA SER A 581 19.79 -25.20 -28.00
C SER A 581 20.22 -24.07 -27.06
N ASP A 582 21.34 -24.28 -26.36
CA ASP A 582 22.08 -23.20 -25.71
C ASP A 582 22.46 -22.15 -26.78
N GLY A 583 21.85 -20.96 -26.74
CA GLY A 583 22.34 -19.73 -27.38
C GLY A 583 22.62 -19.77 -28.90
N GLY A 584 21.72 -20.34 -29.72
CA GLY A 584 21.89 -20.43 -31.18
C GLY A 584 21.72 -19.10 -31.94
N ALA A 585 22.11 -19.08 -33.23
CA ALA A 585 22.03 -17.92 -34.14
C ALA A 585 20.61 -17.35 -34.34
N LEU A 586 19.57 -18.11 -33.96
CA LEU A 586 18.15 -17.73 -34.05
C LEU A 586 17.66 -16.85 -32.90
N GLN A 587 18.40 -16.75 -31.80
CA GLN A 587 17.94 -16.04 -30.61
C GLN A 587 17.57 -14.56 -30.85
N PRO A 588 18.36 -13.77 -31.62
CA PRO A 588 17.96 -12.40 -31.96
C PRO A 588 16.64 -12.34 -32.75
N LEU A 589 16.40 -13.32 -33.61
CA LEU A 589 15.19 -13.42 -34.42
C LEU A 589 13.98 -13.81 -33.56
N GLU A 590 14.16 -14.69 -32.58
CA GLU A 590 13.15 -15.02 -31.57
C GLU A 590 12.72 -13.77 -30.77
N PHE A 591 13.68 -12.91 -30.37
CA PHE A 591 13.36 -11.64 -29.72
C PHE A 591 12.61 -10.66 -30.62
N GLU A 592 13.01 -10.52 -31.88
CA GLU A 592 12.32 -9.63 -32.82
C GLU A 592 10.86 -10.07 -33.04
N VAL A 593 10.61 -11.37 -33.21
CA VAL A 593 9.26 -11.91 -33.36
C VAL A 593 8.46 -11.74 -32.08
N SER A 594 9.06 -12.01 -30.92
CA SER A 594 8.38 -11.84 -29.64
C SER A 594 8.00 -10.37 -29.38
N SER A 595 8.90 -9.43 -29.70
CA SER A 595 8.65 -7.98 -29.63
C SER A 595 7.56 -7.55 -30.62
N PHE A 596 7.56 -8.11 -31.83
CA PHE A 596 6.51 -7.88 -32.81
C PHE A 596 5.14 -8.34 -32.31
N ILE A 597 5.02 -9.57 -31.77
CA ILE A 597 3.75 -10.08 -31.23
C ILE A 597 3.28 -9.19 -30.08
N GLN A 598 4.18 -8.85 -29.16
CA GLN A 598 3.89 -7.96 -28.04
C GLN A 598 3.36 -6.59 -28.51
N LYS A 599 3.97 -6.00 -29.55
CA LYS A 599 3.46 -4.76 -30.15
C LYS A 599 2.09 -4.97 -30.76
N ALA A 600 1.93 -6.00 -31.59
CA ALA A 600 0.67 -6.30 -32.28
C ALA A 600 -0.50 -6.52 -31.33
N THR A 601 -0.27 -7.09 -30.14
CA THR A 601 -1.32 -7.30 -29.13
C THR A 601 -1.50 -6.13 -28.17
N SER A 602 -0.52 -5.23 -28.07
CA SER A 602 -0.56 -4.11 -27.10
C SER A 602 -1.54 -2.99 -27.47
N SER A 603 -1.81 -2.74 -28.75
CA SER A 603 -2.76 -1.73 -29.20
C SER A 603 -4.01 -2.39 -29.79
N PRO A 604 -5.11 -2.47 -29.04
CA PRO A 604 -6.33 -3.14 -29.49
C PRO A 604 -7.03 -2.42 -30.64
N ILE A 605 -6.79 -1.12 -30.78
CA ILE A 605 -7.41 -0.26 -31.78
C ILE A 605 -6.28 0.33 -32.61
N ARG A 606 -6.44 0.30 -33.93
CA ARG A 606 -5.46 0.82 -34.87
C ARG A 606 -5.46 2.33 -34.94
N ASP A 607 -4.26 2.89 -35.04
CA ASP A 607 -4.01 4.25 -35.48
C ASP A 607 -2.84 4.29 -36.48
N GLU A 608 -2.59 5.45 -37.09
CA GLU A 608 -1.55 5.60 -38.13
C GLU A 608 -0.13 5.34 -37.58
N ILE A 609 0.11 5.62 -36.30
CA ILE A 609 1.40 5.43 -35.63
C ILE A 609 1.68 3.94 -35.45
N PHE A 610 0.69 3.22 -34.92
CA PHE A 610 0.73 1.77 -34.74
C PHE A 610 0.98 1.04 -36.06
N ASP A 611 0.25 1.40 -37.13
CA ASP A 611 0.40 0.80 -38.45
C ASP A 611 1.86 0.94 -38.96
N ALA A 612 2.46 2.13 -38.80
CA ALA A 612 3.85 2.39 -39.21
C ALA A 612 4.88 1.57 -38.40
N GLU A 613 4.68 1.45 -37.07
CA GLU A 613 5.57 0.69 -36.19
C GLU A 613 5.53 -0.82 -36.47
N ILE A 614 4.34 -1.35 -36.76
CA ILE A 614 4.14 -2.76 -37.11
C ILE A 614 4.80 -3.05 -38.46
N GLU A 615 4.59 -2.21 -39.48
CA GLU A 615 5.25 -2.35 -40.78
C GLU A 615 6.77 -2.34 -40.66
N ALA A 616 7.34 -1.44 -39.86
CA ALA A 616 8.77 -1.37 -39.62
C ALA A 616 9.31 -2.65 -38.97
N SER A 617 8.57 -3.22 -38.01
CA SER A 617 8.95 -4.46 -37.31
C SER A 617 8.91 -5.67 -38.24
N VAL A 618 7.87 -5.78 -39.08
CA VAL A 618 7.78 -6.82 -40.12
C VAL A 618 8.96 -6.75 -41.09
N ARG A 619 9.31 -5.55 -41.59
CA ARG A 619 10.46 -5.38 -42.51
C ARG A 619 11.78 -5.82 -41.89
N ARG A 620 11.99 -5.53 -40.59
CA ARG A 620 13.18 -5.98 -39.85
C ARG A 620 13.25 -7.50 -39.77
N ILE A 621 12.16 -8.15 -39.34
CA ILE A 621 12.08 -9.61 -39.21
C ILE A 621 12.31 -10.29 -40.56
N ILE A 622 11.69 -9.80 -41.64
CA ILE A 622 11.88 -10.35 -42.99
C ILE A 622 13.37 -10.27 -43.40
N SER A 623 13.99 -9.10 -43.22
CA SER A 623 15.39 -8.88 -43.54
C SER A 623 16.29 -9.85 -42.79
N HIS A 624 16.11 -9.95 -41.47
CA HIS A 624 16.93 -10.82 -40.62
C HIS A 624 16.70 -12.31 -40.91
N ALA A 625 15.44 -12.74 -41.02
CA ALA A 625 15.09 -14.11 -41.36
C ALA A 625 15.65 -14.53 -42.72
N SER A 626 15.64 -13.63 -43.72
CA SER A 626 16.17 -13.92 -45.07
C SER A 626 17.67 -14.21 -45.08
N VAL A 627 18.44 -13.56 -44.20
CA VAL A 627 19.89 -13.77 -44.07
C VAL A 627 20.19 -15.14 -43.45
N LEU A 628 19.37 -15.57 -42.50
CA LEU A 628 19.55 -16.84 -41.78
C LEU A 628 18.89 -18.04 -42.47
N ALA A 629 17.88 -17.81 -43.31
CA ALA A 629 17.10 -18.85 -44.00
C ALA A 629 17.94 -19.90 -44.76
N PRO A 630 19.08 -19.58 -45.41
CA PRO A 630 19.91 -20.59 -46.08
C PRO A 630 20.62 -21.55 -45.12
N TYR A 631 20.77 -21.17 -43.85
CA TYR A 631 21.56 -21.90 -42.85
C TYR A 631 20.68 -22.59 -41.80
N GLU A 632 19.48 -22.05 -41.55
CA GLU A 632 18.57 -22.50 -40.48
C GLU A 632 17.14 -22.69 -41.02
N GLU A 633 16.62 -23.91 -40.91
CA GLU A 633 15.27 -24.26 -41.41
C GLU A 633 14.17 -23.47 -40.68
N ARG A 634 14.31 -23.24 -39.36
CA ARG A 634 13.37 -22.39 -38.60
C ARG A 634 13.36 -20.96 -39.10
N ALA A 635 14.51 -20.38 -39.49
CA ALA A 635 14.55 -19.04 -40.08
C ALA A 635 13.88 -19.00 -41.45
N SER A 636 14.05 -20.05 -42.26
CA SER A 636 13.35 -20.20 -43.55
C SER A 636 11.83 -20.26 -43.37
N HIS A 637 11.36 -21.04 -42.39
CA HIS A 637 9.94 -21.10 -42.04
C HIS A 637 9.42 -19.73 -41.59
N LEU A 638 10.15 -19.01 -40.72
CA LEU A 638 9.75 -17.66 -40.29
C LEU A 638 9.67 -16.67 -41.46
N PHE A 639 10.68 -16.70 -42.34
CA PHE A 639 10.68 -15.87 -43.54
C PHE A 639 9.42 -16.10 -44.37
N SER A 640 9.01 -17.36 -44.55
CA SER A 640 7.78 -17.69 -45.28
C SER A 640 6.51 -17.13 -44.61
N ILE A 641 6.44 -17.16 -43.27
CA ILE A 641 5.33 -16.58 -42.50
C ILE A 641 5.27 -15.07 -42.74
N PHE A 642 6.36 -14.35 -42.51
CA PHE A 642 6.39 -12.89 -42.58
C PHE A 642 6.35 -12.34 -44.02
N GLN A 643 6.83 -13.08 -45.02
CA GLN A 643 6.69 -12.69 -46.43
C GLN A 643 5.21 -12.72 -46.90
N SER A 644 4.38 -13.54 -46.25
CA SER A 644 2.94 -13.58 -46.49
C SER A 644 2.18 -12.37 -45.93
N TRP A 645 2.82 -11.50 -45.14
CA TRP A 645 2.21 -10.30 -44.55
C TRP A 645 1.66 -9.34 -45.63
N ARG A 646 0.45 -8.84 -45.41
CA ARG A 646 -0.22 -7.82 -46.23
C ARG A 646 -0.81 -6.75 -45.32
N ARG A 647 -1.03 -5.53 -45.82
CA ARG A 647 -1.69 -4.46 -45.04
C ARG A 647 -3.09 -4.85 -44.56
N GLU A 648 -3.80 -5.68 -45.32
CA GLU A 648 -5.10 -6.23 -44.96
C GLU A 648 -5.04 -7.11 -43.71
N THR A 649 -3.89 -7.72 -43.40
CA THR A 649 -3.67 -8.51 -42.17
C THR A 649 -3.77 -7.66 -40.91
N LEU A 650 -3.57 -6.34 -41.00
CA LEU A 650 -3.83 -5.42 -39.89
C LEU A 650 -5.32 -5.38 -39.51
N GLY A 651 -6.24 -5.66 -40.45
CA GLY A 651 -7.67 -5.76 -40.17
C GLY A 651 -8.03 -6.91 -39.23
N GLU A 652 -7.27 -8.00 -39.25
CA GLU A 652 -7.45 -9.13 -38.32
C GLU A 652 -7.03 -8.80 -36.88
N ILE A 653 -6.24 -7.73 -36.70
CA ILE A 653 -5.70 -7.30 -35.40
C ILE A 653 -6.61 -6.26 -34.74
N ASP A 654 -7.36 -5.49 -35.53
CA ASP A 654 -8.23 -4.41 -35.03
C ASP A 654 -9.45 -4.96 -34.29
N LYS A 655 -9.55 -4.66 -32.99
CA LYS A 655 -10.65 -5.11 -32.12
C LYS A 655 -11.79 -4.09 -32.03
N ARG A 656 -11.76 -2.99 -32.81
CA ARG A 656 -12.73 -1.89 -32.73
C ARG A 656 -14.19 -2.34 -32.87
N GLU A 657 -14.50 -3.14 -33.89
CA GLU A 657 -15.89 -3.58 -34.15
C GLU A 657 -16.39 -4.50 -33.02
N LEU A 658 -15.54 -5.42 -32.56
CA LEU A 658 -15.89 -6.30 -31.45
C LEU A 658 -16.11 -5.53 -30.15
N LEU A 659 -15.23 -4.57 -29.84
CA LEU A 659 -15.39 -3.68 -28.68
C LEU A 659 -16.69 -2.87 -28.77
N ALA A 660 -17.02 -2.33 -29.94
CA ALA A 660 -18.28 -1.64 -30.14
C ALA A 660 -19.47 -2.57 -29.90
N ASN A 661 -19.47 -3.78 -30.48
CA ASN A 661 -20.57 -4.74 -30.31
C ASN A 661 -20.77 -5.15 -28.85
N ILE A 662 -19.67 -5.35 -28.12
CA ILE A 662 -19.67 -5.62 -26.68
C ILE A 662 -20.33 -4.46 -25.92
N LEU A 663 -19.89 -3.23 -26.15
CA LEU A 663 -20.44 -2.04 -25.48
C LEU A 663 -21.92 -1.78 -25.80
N HIS A 664 -22.37 -2.05 -27.03
CA HIS A 664 -23.79 -1.92 -27.41
C HIS A 664 -24.69 -2.95 -26.72
N SER A 665 -24.13 -4.04 -26.18
CA SER A 665 -24.91 -5.08 -25.48
C SER A 665 -25.28 -4.71 -24.03
N TYR A 666 -24.81 -3.57 -23.53
CA TYR A 666 -24.96 -3.17 -22.13
C TYR A 666 -25.89 -1.97 -21.91
N GLN A 667 -26.35 -1.83 -20.67
CA GLN A 667 -27.16 -0.69 -20.24
C GLN A 667 -26.32 0.60 -20.23
N SER A 668 -26.93 1.72 -20.60
CA SER A 668 -26.23 3.00 -20.81
C SER A 668 -25.69 3.65 -19.52
N ASP A 669 -26.10 3.16 -18.35
CA ASP A 669 -25.73 3.66 -17.02
C ASP A 669 -24.51 2.96 -16.40
N GLN A 670 -24.03 1.86 -16.98
CA GLN A 670 -22.86 1.13 -16.46
C GLN A 670 -21.54 1.89 -16.66
N ASN A 671 -20.73 1.95 -15.62
CA ASN A 671 -19.35 2.45 -15.65
C ASN A 671 -18.40 1.37 -16.14
N VAL A 672 -17.85 1.55 -17.34
CA VAL A 672 -16.98 0.58 -18.00
C VAL A 672 -15.55 1.11 -18.09
N ALA A 673 -14.58 0.30 -17.67
CA ALA A 673 -13.16 0.56 -17.88
C ALA A 673 -12.60 -0.33 -18.98
N ILE A 674 -11.98 0.28 -20.00
CA ILE A 674 -11.19 -0.42 -21.01
C ILE A 674 -9.72 -0.32 -20.61
N VAL A 675 -9.13 -1.45 -20.27
CA VAL A 675 -7.78 -1.52 -19.67
C VAL A 675 -6.76 -1.83 -20.74
N CYS A 676 -5.94 -0.83 -21.07
CA CYS A 676 -4.84 -0.94 -22.01
C CYS A 676 -3.52 -1.14 -21.27
N ARG A 677 -2.48 -1.58 -22.00
CA ARG A 677 -1.15 -1.85 -21.44
C ARG A 677 -0.47 -0.61 -20.83
N SER A 678 -0.73 0.58 -21.38
CA SER A 678 -0.15 1.83 -20.90
C SER A 678 -1.10 3.01 -21.12
N ASP A 679 -0.87 4.12 -20.41
CA ASP A 679 -1.68 5.33 -20.55
C ASP A 679 -1.58 5.93 -21.96
N ARG A 680 -0.41 5.82 -22.60
CA ARG A 680 -0.23 6.23 -23.99
C ARG A 680 -1.14 5.44 -24.93
N VAL A 681 -1.14 4.11 -24.80
CA VAL A 681 -2.02 3.24 -25.60
C VAL A 681 -3.48 3.55 -25.29
N ALA A 682 -3.84 3.73 -24.01
CA ALA A 682 -5.20 4.09 -23.60
C ALA A 682 -5.68 5.38 -24.29
N ARG A 683 -4.87 6.45 -24.29
CA ARG A 683 -5.21 7.73 -24.94
C ARG A 683 -5.30 7.62 -26.46
N SER A 684 -4.37 6.91 -27.10
CA SER A 684 -4.41 6.65 -28.55
C SER A 684 -5.68 5.89 -28.92
N CYS A 685 -5.97 4.79 -28.22
CA CYS A 685 -7.17 3.99 -28.41
C CYS A 685 -8.45 4.81 -28.18
N GLN A 686 -8.51 5.62 -27.12
CA GLN A 686 -9.64 6.50 -26.84
C GLN A 686 -9.87 7.50 -27.98
N THR A 687 -8.80 8.12 -28.48
CA THR A 687 -8.86 9.09 -29.57
C THR A 687 -9.33 8.43 -30.87
N ALA A 688 -8.82 7.24 -31.18
CA ALA A 688 -9.21 6.48 -32.35
C ALA A 688 -10.67 5.99 -32.27
N PHE A 689 -11.11 5.53 -31.10
CA PHE A 689 -12.47 5.02 -30.87
C PHE A 689 -13.54 6.13 -30.86
N SER A 690 -13.21 7.28 -30.25
CA SER A 690 -14.16 8.40 -30.08
C SER A 690 -14.53 9.10 -31.39
N LYS A 691 -13.77 8.88 -32.48
CA LYS A 691 -14.10 9.39 -33.82
C LYS A 691 -15.38 8.77 -34.37
N ASP A 692 -15.67 7.53 -33.99
CA ASP A 692 -16.70 6.71 -34.61
C ASP A 692 -17.91 6.48 -33.69
N VAL A 693 -17.72 6.43 -32.37
CA VAL A 693 -18.79 6.12 -31.40
C VAL A 693 -18.62 6.89 -30.09
N LYS A 694 -19.72 7.45 -29.54
CA LYS A 694 -19.73 8.13 -28.24
C LYS A 694 -20.43 7.28 -27.18
N PHE A 695 -19.67 6.78 -26.20
CA PHE A 695 -20.20 6.19 -24.97
C PHE A 695 -19.80 7.07 -23.78
N PRO A 696 -20.75 7.67 -23.05
CA PRO A 696 -20.44 8.64 -21.99
C PRO A 696 -19.76 8.02 -20.76
N ASN A 697 -19.97 6.73 -20.48
CA ASN A 697 -19.51 6.05 -19.26
C ASN A 697 -18.37 5.05 -19.52
N VAL A 698 -17.64 5.21 -20.64
CA VAL A 698 -16.51 4.35 -21.01
C VAL A 698 -15.19 5.10 -20.83
N ASN A 699 -14.31 4.56 -19.99
CA ASN A 699 -13.01 5.16 -19.71
C ASN A 699 -11.88 4.24 -20.18
N PHE A 700 -10.98 4.73 -21.04
CA PHE A 700 -9.74 4.04 -21.40
C PHE A 700 -8.64 4.40 -20.40
N MET A 701 -7.97 3.41 -19.83
CA MET A 701 -6.90 3.62 -18.85
C MET A 701 -5.94 2.44 -18.81
N ASN A 702 -4.81 2.60 -18.12
CA ASN A 702 -3.99 1.46 -17.72
C ASN A 702 -4.48 0.85 -16.39
N LEU A 703 -3.80 -0.21 -15.96
CA LEU A 703 -4.12 -0.91 -14.71
C LEU A 703 -3.96 -0.03 -13.46
N GLU A 704 -3.05 0.94 -13.47
CA GLU A 704 -2.89 1.92 -12.37
C GLU A 704 -4.12 2.82 -12.24
N GLY A 705 -4.68 3.27 -13.37
CA GLY A 705 -5.95 3.98 -13.41
C GLY A 705 -7.09 3.17 -12.81
N VAL A 706 -7.12 1.85 -13.09
CA VAL A 706 -8.10 0.94 -12.47
C VAL A 706 -7.90 0.86 -10.96
N ARG A 707 -6.67 0.67 -10.47
CA ARG A 707 -6.38 0.63 -9.02
C ARG A 707 -6.86 1.86 -8.27
N LYS A 708 -6.81 3.04 -8.90
CA LYS A 708 -7.22 4.31 -8.28
C LYS A 708 -8.74 4.51 -8.26
N ASN A 709 -9.41 4.11 -9.34
CA ASN A 709 -10.78 4.51 -9.62
C ASN A 709 -11.82 3.39 -9.48
N ALA A 710 -11.38 2.12 -9.45
CA ALA A 710 -12.27 0.99 -9.19
C ALA A 710 -12.98 1.17 -7.83
N PRO A 711 -14.21 0.63 -7.64
CA PRO A 711 -14.81 -0.42 -8.45
C PRO A 711 -15.49 0.06 -9.74
N TYR A 712 -15.53 -0.81 -10.75
CA TYR A 712 -16.25 -0.64 -12.02
C TYR A 712 -17.33 -1.70 -12.17
N ASP A 713 -18.44 -1.36 -12.85
CA ASP A 713 -19.48 -2.35 -13.20
C ASP A 713 -18.92 -3.41 -14.14
N ARG A 714 -18.05 -2.98 -15.07
CA ARG A 714 -17.38 -3.87 -16.03
C ARG A 714 -15.97 -3.40 -16.37
N ILE A 715 -15.06 -4.36 -16.51
CA ILE A 715 -13.72 -4.18 -17.05
C ILE A 715 -13.60 -4.97 -18.35
N ILE A 716 -13.11 -4.33 -19.40
CA ILE A 716 -12.79 -4.96 -20.68
C ILE A 716 -11.30 -4.85 -20.90
N VAL A 717 -10.65 -5.97 -21.20
CA VAL A 717 -9.20 -6.06 -21.43
C VAL A 717 -8.99 -6.54 -22.85
N PRO A 718 -8.73 -5.63 -23.81
CA PRO A 718 -8.70 -5.97 -25.21
C PRO A 718 -7.34 -6.53 -25.69
N GLY A 719 -6.71 -7.40 -24.90
CA GLY A 719 -5.44 -8.05 -25.24
C GLY A 719 -4.64 -8.46 -24.01
N TRP A 720 -3.48 -9.07 -24.22
CA TRP A 720 -2.56 -9.40 -23.14
C TRP A 720 -1.85 -8.14 -22.60
N LEU A 721 -2.08 -7.81 -21.33
CA LEU A 721 -1.36 -6.71 -20.65
C LEU A 721 0.08 -7.13 -20.36
N ASP A 722 0.21 -8.05 -19.40
CA ASP A 722 1.38 -8.83 -19.06
C ASP A 722 0.95 -9.91 -18.04
N LYS A 723 1.83 -10.85 -17.74
CA LYS A 723 1.57 -11.93 -16.76
C LYS A 723 1.05 -11.44 -15.42
N MET A 724 1.62 -10.35 -14.89
CA MET A 724 1.30 -9.84 -13.54
C MET A 724 -0.04 -9.11 -13.54
N GLY A 725 -0.28 -8.27 -14.53
CA GLY A 725 -1.52 -7.54 -14.72
C GLY A 725 -2.70 -8.46 -15.02
N MET A 726 -2.48 -9.55 -15.78
CA MET A 726 -3.52 -10.55 -16.04
C MET A 726 -3.84 -11.37 -14.78
N ARG A 727 -2.85 -11.69 -13.94
CA ARG A 727 -3.08 -12.34 -12.64
C ARG A 727 -3.79 -11.42 -11.66
N GLU A 728 -3.33 -10.19 -11.53
CA GLU A 728 -3.99 -9.17 -10.71
C GLU A 728 -5.43 -9.01 -11.14
N LEU A 729 -5.66 -8.75 -12.42
CA LEU A 729 -7.01 -8.64 -12.95
C LEU A 729 -7.81 -9.90 -12.76
N ALA A 730 -7.23 -11.09 -12.53
CA ALA A 730 -7.93 -12.34 -12.24
C ALA A 730 -8.19 -12.59 -10.75
N GLN A 731 -7.44 -11.92 -9.87
CA GLN A 731 -7.46 -12.17 -8.42
C GLN A 731 -8.07 -11.01 -7.62
N THR A 732 -8.17 -9.81 -8.19
CA THR A 732 -8.72 -8.63 -7.51
C THR A 732 -10.19 -8.38 -7.85
N GLY A 733 -10.89 -7.70 -6.93
CA GLY A 733 -12.28 -7.27 -7.10
C GLY A 733 -12.42 -5.87 -7.71
N TYR A 734 -11.71 -5.58 -8.80
CA TYR A 734 -11.86 -4.29 -9.50
C TYR A 734 -13.21 -4.14 -10.21
N SER A 735 -13.87 -5.25 -10.52
CA SER A 735 -15.19 -5.28 -11.15
C SER A 735 -15.92 -6.59 -10.92
N VAL A 736 -17.25 -6.55 -10.98
CA VAL A 736 -18.16 -7.71 -11.00
C VAL A 736 -18.05 -8.48 -12.32
N SER A 737 -17.63 -7.84 -13.41
CA SER A 737 -17.53 -8.49 -14.71
C SER A 737 -16.25 -8.11 -15.43
N VAL A 738 -15.43 -9.12 -15.74
CA VAL A 738 -14.19 -8.95 -16.52
C VAL A 738 -14.34 -9.66 -17.85
N GLU A 739 -14.22 -8.92 -18.94
CA GLU A 739 -14.21 -9.48 -20.29
C GLU A 739 -12.82 -9.36 -20.91
N LEU A 740 -12.26 -10.49 -21.28
CA LEU A 740 -10.95 -10.58 -21.92
C LEU A 740 -11.15 -10.87 -23.41
N ILE A 741 -10.59 -10.02 -24.27
CA ILE A 741 -10.61 -10.23 -25.72
C ILE A 741 -9.22 -10.66 -26.14
N LEU A 742 -9.02 -11.97 -26.26
CA LEU A 742 -7.70 -12.59 -26.41
C LEU A 742 -7.58 -13.37 -27.72
N PHE A 743 -6.38 -13.41 -28.28
CA PHE A 743 -6.05 -14.39 -29.31
C PHE A 743 -5.95 -15.80 -28.71
N PRO A 744 -6.09 -16.89 -29.49
CA PRO A 744 -6.03 -18.25 -28.98
C PRO A 744 -4.75 -18.57 -28.18
N PHE A 745 -3.60 -18.02 -28.58
CA PHE A 745 -2.34 -18.19 -27.85
C PHE A 745 -2.31 -17.38 -26.54
N GLU A 746 -2.85 -16.15 -26.52
CA GLU A 746 -2.99 -15.34 -25.29
C GLU A 746 -3.94 -16.02 -24.30
N LYS A 747 -5.01 -16.67 -24.77
CA LYS A 747 -5.90 -17.47 -23.91
C LYS A 747 -5.18 -18.66 -23.28
N LYS A 748 -4.27 -19.33 -24.02
CA LYS A 748 -3.42 -20.38 -23.45
C LYS A 748 -2.53 -19.81 -22.34
N TRP A 749 -1.87 -18.67 -22.58
CA TRP A 749 -1.06 -17.98 -21.56
C TRP A 749 -1.89 -17.63 -20.33
N TYR A 750 -3.09 -17.06 -20.52
CA TYR A 750 -4.01 -16.75 -19.43
C TYR A 750 -4.34 -17.98 -18.60
N ASN A 751 -4.79 -19.07 -19.23
CA ASN A 751 -5.14 -20.32 -18.54
C ASN A 751 -3.97 -20.90 -17.75
N THR A 752 -2.76 -20.89 -18.33
CA THR A 752 -1.53 -21.35 -17.66
C THR A 752 -1.21 -20.48 -16.44
N SER A 753 -1.33 -19.16 -16.58
CA SER A 753 -1.12 -18.21 -15.50
C SER A 753 -2.13 -18.37 -14.35
N ILE A 754 -3.42 -18.61 -14.64
CA ILE A 754 -4.44 -18.90 -13.63
C ILE A 754 -4.17 -20.23 -12.92
N LYS A 755 -3.83 -21.30 -13.66
CA LYS A 755 -3.44 -22.59 -13.06
C LYS A 755 -2.24 -22.43 -12.12
N ALA A 756 -1.26 -21.62 -12.49
CA ALA A 756 -0.10 -21.33 -11.65
C ALA A 756 -0.49 -20.54 -10.38
N GLY A 757 -1.41 -19.59 -10.49
CA GLY A 757 -1.99 -18.86 -9.34
C GLY A 757 -2.69 -19.79 -8.36
N ASN A 758 -3.56 -20.68 -8.86
CA ASN A 758 -4.29 -21.65 -8.02
C ASN A 758 -3.35 -22.60 -7.27
N ARG A 759 -2.23 -23.02 -7.90
CA ARG A 759 -1.20 -23.83 -7.22
C ARG A 759 -0.52 -23.07 -6.10
N TRP A 760 -0.23 -21.79 -6.33
CA TRP A 760 0.39 -20.91 -5.34
C TRP A 760 -0.53 -20.66 -4.14
N GLU A 761 -1.81 -20.34 -4.38
CA GLU A 761 -2.82 -20.17 -3.33
C GLU A 761 -2.92 -21.42 -2.43
N ARG A 762 -3.00 -22.62 -3.03
CA ARG A 762 -3.01 -23.88 -2.27
C ARG A 762 -1.75 -24.11 -1.44
N GLN A 763 -0.58 -23.70 -1.95
CA GLN A 763 0.68 -23.80 -1.21
C GLN A 763 0.69 -22.85 -0.01
N LEU A 764 0.22 -21.61 -0.21
CA LEU A 764 0.08 -20.64 0.86
C LEU A 764 -0.91 -21.11 1.93
N GLU A 765 -2.07 -21.64 1.54
CA GLU A 765 -3.07 -22.18 2.46
C GLU A 765 -2.50 -23.30 3.33
N LYS A 766 -1.77 -24.26 2.74
CA LYS A 766 -1.08 -25.33 3.49
C LYS A 766 -0.09 -24.77 4.52
N LYS A 767 0.67 -23.73 4.16
CA LYS A 767 1.62 -23.07 5.08
C LYS A 767 0.90 -22.33 6.21
N THR A 768 -0.20 -21.63 5.91
CA THR A 768 -1.05 -20.96 6.91
C THR A 768 -1.61 -21.95 7.92
N ILE A 769 -2.17 -23.06 7.44
CA ILE A 769 -2.71 -24.13 8.29
C ILE A 769 -1.63 -24.72 9.20
N SER A 770 -0.44 -25.00 8.65
CA SER A 770 0.70 -25.47 9.44
C SER A 770 1.09 -24.47 10.54
N ASN A 771 1.09 -23.16 10.22
CA ASN A 771 1.40 -22.11 11.18
C ASN A 771 0.36 -22.03 12.30
N PHE A 772 -0.93 -22.10 11.96
CA PHE A 772 -2.02 -22.10 12.95
C PHE A 772 -1.94 -23.30 13.89
N ARG A 773 -1.70 -24.51 13.36
CA ARG A 773 -1.53 -25.73 14.18
C ARG A 773 -0.34 -25.62 15.15
N SER A 774 0.76 -25.00 14.72
CA SER A 774 1.97 -24.84 15.53
C SER A 774 1.88 -23.74 16.60
N ASN A 775 0.90 -22.83 16.48
CA ASN A 775 0.77 -21.69 17.38
C ASN A 775 -0.04 -22.07 18.63
N PRO A 776 0.47 -21.88 19.85
CA PRO A 776 -0.21 -22.31 21.07
C PRO A 776 -1.58 -21.65 21.26
N VAL A 777 -1.73 -20.37 20.93
CA VAL A 777 -3.01 -19.62 21.06
C VAL A 777 -4.07 -20.23 20.13
N PHE A 778 -3.72 -20.43 18.86
CA PHE A 778 -4.65 -21.01 17.89
C PHE A 778 -4.89 -22.49 18.14
N SER A 779 -3.87 -23.24 18.55
CA SER A 779 -4.03 -24.65 18.93
C SER A 779 -4.99 -24.83 20.10
N GLN A 780 -5.01 -23.91 21.08
CA GLN A 780 -5.99 -23.94 22.17
C GLN A 780 -7.40 -23.63 21.68
N ILE A 781 -7.56 -22.66 20.77
CA ILE A 781 -8.85 -22.36 20.13
C ILE A 781 -9.36 -23.59 19.34
N ILE A 782 -8.47 -24.24 18.59
CA ILE A 782 -8.73 -25.44 17.78
C ILE A 782 -9.02 -26.68 18.65
N ASN A 783 -8.35 -26.82 19.80
CA ASN A 783 -8.45 -28.01 20.67
C ASN A 783 -9.42 -27.86 21.85
N SER A 784 -9.97 -26.66 22.09
CA SER A 784 -10.98 -26.43 23.13
C SER A 784 -12.30 -27.14 22.80
N LYS A 785 -13.07 -27.57 23.82
CA LYS A 785 -14.42 -28.15 23.64
C LYS A 785 -15.48 -27.07 23.39
N GLY A 786 -15.33 -26.25 22.36
CA GLY A 786 -16.28 -25.19 22.02
C GLY A 786 -17.20 -25.54 20.84
N GLY A 787 -18.21 -24.69 20.69
CA GLY A 787 -19.43 -24.86 19.91
C GLY A 787 -19.34 -25.13 18.40
N ILE A 788 -20.48 -25.01 17.72
CA ILE A 788 -20.67 -25.46 16.32
C ILE A 788 -19.66 -24.84 15.33
N TRP A 789 -19.21 -23.61 15.59
CA TRP A 789 -18.21 -22.89 14.79
C TRP A 789 -16.80 -23.51 14.80
N GLN A 790 -16.39 -24.19 15.87
CA GLN A 790 -15.06 -24.79 15.95
C GLN A 790 -14.93 -26.06 15.10
N LYS A 791 -16.03 -26.78 14.91
CA LYS A 791 -16.07 -27.97 14.05
C LYS A 791 -15.79 -27.63 12.58
N GLN A 792 -16.22 -26.45 12.12
CA GLN A 792 -15.95 -25.94 10.77
C GLN A 792 -14.46 -25.61 10.57
N VAL A 793 -13.80 -25.01 11.57
CA VAL A 793 -12.34 -24.77 11.56
C VAL A 793 -11.59 -26.09 11.41
N VAL A 794 -11.98 -27.12 12.19
CA VAL A 794 -11.35 -28.45 12.18
C VAL A 794 -11.60 -29.19 10.86
N ASP A 795 -12.80 -29.10 10.30
CA ASP A 795 -13.13 -29.72 9.01
C ASP A 795 -12.29 -29.13 7.86
N ARG A 796 -12.03 -27.81 7.84
CA ARG A 796 -11.07 -27.17 6.91
C ARG A 796 -9.65 -27.71 7.04
N LEU A 797 -9.19 -27.79 8.29
CA LEU A 797 -7.85 -28.28 8.61
C LEU A 797 -7.68 -29.73 8.12
N ASN A 798 -8.76 -30.52 8.07
CA ASN A 798 -8.72 -31.91 7.65
C ASN A 798 -9.00 -32.12 6.14
N SER A 799 -9.76 -31.24 5.48
CA SER A 799 -10.08 -31.36 4.05
C SER A 799 -8.92 -30.95 3.12
N SER A 800 -7.96 -30.16 3.61
CA SER A 800 -6.76 -29.78 2.87
C SER A 800 -5.70 -30.89 2.75
N ASP A 801 -5.86 -31.98 3.52
CA ASP A 801 -4.96 -33.15 3.53
C ASP A 801 -5.30 -34.20 2.44
N THR A 802 -6.42 -34.07 1.71
CA THR A 802 -6.71 -34.98 0.58
C THR A 802 -5.83 -34.67 -0.64
N SER A 803 -4.87 -35.58 -0.84
CA SER A 803 -3.79 -35.61 -1.82
C SER A 803 -4.23 -35.57 -3.28
N VAL A 804 -3.68 -34.62 -4.03
CA VAL A 804 -3.33 -34.84 -5.45
C VAL A 804 -1.83 -34.54 -5.56
N ASP A 805 -1.10 -35.43 -6.20
CA ASP A 805 0.33 -35.30 -6.45
C ASP A 805 0.54 -34.24 -7.55
N TYR A 806 1.00 -33.06 -7.19
CA TYR A 806 1.07 -31.88 -8.07
C TYR A 806 2.42 -31.70 -8.79
N ASN A 807 3.29 -32.71 -8.73
CA ASN A 807 4.59 -32.68 -9.42
C ASN A 807 4.49 -32.93 -10.93
N ALA A 808 3.29 -33.03 -11.51
CA ALA A 808 3.13 -32.92 -12.94
C ALA A 808 3.43 -31.47 -13.36
N VAL A 809 4.69 -31.22 -13.72
CA VAL A 809 5.08 -30.08 -14.56
C VAL A 809 4.30 -30.25 -15.86
N GLU A 810 3.13 -29.60 -15.97
CA GLU A 810 2.53 -29.34 -17.28
C GLU A 810 3.52 -28.45 -18.02
N PHE A 811 4.37 -29.07 -18.83
CA PHE A 811 5.15 -28.42 -19.86
C PHE A 811 4.19 -27.84 -20.91
N GLY A 812 4.49 -26.64 -21.39
CA GLY A 812 3.97 -26.17 -22.67
C GLY A 812 3.16 -24.89 -22.63
N THR A 813 3.87 -23.76 -22.63
CA THR A 813 3.74 -22.58 -23.51
C THR A 813 4.65 -21.50 -22.91
N LEU A 814 5.76 -21.17 -23.57
CA LEU A 814 6.64 -20.07 -23.15
C LEU A 814 5.91 -18.72 -23.38
N GLU A 815 5.83 -17.89 -22.36
CA GLU A 815 5.29 -16.52 -22.44
C GLU A 815 6.40 -15.56 -22.91
N PHE A 816 6.05 -14.40 -23.50
CA PHE A 816 7.04 -13.37 -23.90
C PHE A 816 7.97 -12.99 -22.75
N GLU A 817 7.41 -12.84 -21.54
CA GLU A 817 8.13 -12.46 -20.34
C GLU A 817 9.16 -13.53 -19.93
N ASP A 818 8.91 -14.80 -20.24
CA ASP A 818 9.87 -15.89 -20.00
C ASP A 818 11.08 -15.76 -20.95
N TYR A 819 10.87 -15.35 -22.21
CA TYR A 819 11.97 -15.07 -23.15
C TYR A 819 12.81 -13.88 -22.69
N GLU A 820 12.19 -12.80 -22.21
CA GLU A 820 12.90 -11.64 -21.68
C GLU A 820 13.67 -11.99 -20.40
N ALA A 821 13.07 -12.73 -19.47
CA ALA A 821 13.72 -13.21 -18.25
C ALA A 821 14.92 -14.11 -18.56
N GLU A 822 14.81 -14.99 -19.57
CA GLU A 822 15.93 -15.81 -20.02
C GLU A 822 17.02 -14.98 -20.70
N ALA A 823 16.66 -13.97 -21.49
CA ALA A 823 17.61 -13.01 -22.06
C ALA A 823 18.42 -12.33 -20.96
N ILE A 824 17.73 -11.90 -19.91
CA ILE A 824 18.35 -11.29 -18.73
C ILE A 824 19.24 -12.31 -18.02
N ALA A 825 18.79 -13.55 -17.84
CA ALA A 825 19.60 -14.60 -17.21
C ALA A 825 20.87 -14.93 -18.02
N LEU A 826 20.77 -14.96 -19.35
CA LEU A 826 21.92 -15.15 -20.25
C LEU A 826 22.86 -13.94 -20.26
N LEU A 827 22.32 -12.72 -20.23
CA LEU A 827 23.11 -11.51 -20.00
C LEU A 827 23.86 -11.59 -18.67
N GLU A 828 23.17 -11.95 -17.60
CA GLU A 828 23.78 -12.12 -16.28
C GLU A 828 24.86 -13.22 -16.28
N LYS A 829 24.64 -14.32 -16.99
CA LYS A 829 25.62 -15.42 -17.14
C LYS A 829 26.85 -14.97 -17.94
N SER A 830 26.65 -14.25 -19.04
CA SER A 830 27.76 -13.70 -19.87
C SER A 830 28.60 -12.67 -19.11
N ILE A 831 27.96 -11.82 -18.31
CA ILE A 831 28.64 -10.86 -17.43
C ILE A 831 29.46 -11.60 -16.37
N SER A 832 28.93 -12.71 -15.83
CA SER A 832 29.62 -13.53 -14.83
C SER A 832 30.84 -14.26 -15.41
N GLN A 833 30.78 -14.67 -16.68
CA GLN A 833 31.90 -15.33 -17.38
C GLN A 833 33.00 -14.34 -17.83
N GLU A 834 32.66 -13.07 -18.08
CA GLU A 834 33.63 -12.02 -18.48
C GLU A 834 34.41 -11.40 -17.28
N GLN A 835 34.16 -11.85 -16.04
CA GLN A 835 34.77 -11.31 -14.81
C GLN A 835 36.29 -11.51 -14.72
N GLU A 836 36.89 -12.38 -15.55
CA GLU A 836 38.31 -12.75 -15.43
C GLU A 836 39.31 -11.75 -16.05
N LYS A 837 38.89 -10.69 -16.77
CA LYS A 837 39.82 -9.88 -17.61
C LYS A 837 39.75 -8.35 -17.55
N SER A 838 38.97 -7.70 -16.66
CA SER A 838 38.78 -6.23 -16.76
C SER A 838 38.55 -5.47 -15.43
N ASN A 839 38.63 -4.13 -15.48
CA ASN A 839 38.29 -3.22 -14.38
C ASN A 839 36.77 -3.21 -14.13
N LEU A 840 36.33 -3.90 -13.08
CA LEU A 840 34.93 -4.02 -12.68
C LEU A 840 34.47 -2.87 -11.78
N SER A 841 33.22 -2.44 -11.95
CA SER A 841 32.51 -1.45 -11.13
C SER A 841 31.10 -1.95 -10.79
N ILE A 842 30.50 -1.53 -9.68
CA ILE A 842 29.14 -1.96 -9.31
C ILE A 842 28.11 -1.19 -10.16
N GLY A 843 27.23 -1.92 -10.84
CA GLY A 843 26.12 -1.39 -11.63
C GLY A 843 24.79 -2.08 -11.30
N LYS A 844 23.71 -1.29 -11.23
CA LYS A 844 22.32 -1.73 -11.10
C LYS A 844 21.71 -1.83 -12.50
N LEU A 845 21.15 -2.99 -12.83
CA LEU A 845 20.47 -3.20 -14.12
C LEU A 845 19.17 -2.39 -14.15
N VAL A 846 18.97 -1.64 -15.23
CA VAL A 846 17.73 -0.92 -15.51
C VAL A 846 17.22 -1.37 -16.88
N LEU A 847 16.00 -1.89 -16.90
CA LEU A 847 15.31 -2.33 -18.11
C LEU A 847 14.29 -1.28 -18.52
N PHE A 848 14.20 -0.99 -19.81
CA PHE A 848 13.31 0.04 -20.34
C PHE A 848 12.06 -0.54 -21.01
N GLU A 849 10.96 0.22 -21.06
CA GLU A 849 9.68 -0.21 -21.66
C GLU A 849 9.80 -0.47 -23.18
N ARG A 850 10.72 0.23 -23.87
CA ARG A 850 10.87 0.20 -25.33
C ARG A 850 12.12 -0.55 -25.80
N ASP A 851 11.94 -1.27 -26.91
CA ASP A 851 12.97 -1.93 -27.73
C ASP A 851 13.87 -2.95 -27.03
N SER A 852 13.43 -3.52 -25.90
CA SER A 852 14.27 -4.45 -25.12
C SER A 852 15.63 -3.83 -24.80
N SER A 853 15.63 -2.53 -24.52
CA SER A 853 16.83 -1.78 -24.16
C SER A 853 17.08 -1.83 -22.66
N TYR A 854 18.36 -1.81 -22.28
CA TYR A 854 18.80 -1.88 -20.90
C TYR A 854 20.06 -1.05 -20.67
N THR A 855 20.35 -0.74 -19.42
CA THR A 855 21.62 -0.11 -19.04
C THR A 855 22.06 -0.57 -17.65
N PHE A 856 23.34 -0.41 -17.35
CA PHE A 856 23.86 -0.53 -16.00
C PHE A 856 24.19 0.84 -15.44
N LEU A 857 23.57 1.20 -14.31
CA LEU A 857 23.80 2.49 -13.66
C LEU A 857 24.48 2.28 -12.31
N PRO A 858 25.52 3.05 -11.96
CA PRO A 858 26.15 2.93 -10.65
C PRO A 858 25.13 3.24 -9.54
N PRO A 859 24.96 2.41 -8.50
CA PRO A 859 23.90 2.58 -7.49
C PRO A 859 23.86 3.95 -6.80
N HIS A 860 25.03 4.57 -6.62
CA HIS A 860 25.20 5.91 -6.03
C HIS A 860 25.36 7.02 -7.09
N GLY A 861 25.22 6.68 -8.36
CA GLY A 861 25.23 7.65 -9.46
C GLY A 861 23.98 8.52 -9.45
N LYS A 862 24.09 9.67 -10.12
CA LYS A 862 22.95 10.55 -10.39
C LYS A 862 22.56 10.45 -11.86
N VAL A 863 21.26 10.42 -12.13
CA VAL A 863 20.69 10.41 -13.48
C VAL A 863 19.62 11.49 -13.62
N ILE A 864 19.41 11.96 -14.84
CA ILE A 864 18.37 12.93 -15.16
C ILE A 864 17.04 12.19 -15.28
N VAL A 865 16.04 12.62 -14.50
CA VAL A 865 14.66 12.10 -14.54
C VAL A 865 13.73 13.23 -14.95
N LEU A 866 13.00 13.04 -16.04
CA LEU A 866 12.14 14.08 -16.63
C LEU A 866 10.67 14.01 -16.19
N ALA A 867 10.20 12.84 -15.77
CA ALA A 867 8.86 12.63 -15.28
C ALA A 867 8.86 11.69 -14.08
N ASP A 868 8.19 12.11 -13.00
CA ASP A 868 7.80 11.27 -11.87
C ASP A 868 6.34 10.82 -12.10
N ASN A 869 6.00 9.60 -11.70
CA ASN A 869 4.61 9.11 -11.81
C ASN A 869 3.64 9.99 -11.00
N ASP A 870 4.16 10.72 -10.02
CA ASP A 870 3.46 11.75 -9.24
C ASP A 870 3.41 13.09 -10.00
N ARG A 871 2.55 13.22 -11.02
CA ARG A 871 2.36 14.52 -11.69
C ARG A 871 1.59 15.51 -10.80
N GLN A 872 2.34 16.32 -10.06
CA GLN A 872 2.26 17.78 -10.02
C GLN A 872 3.50 18.27 -9.25
N LEU A 873 4.53 18.77 -9.96
CA LEU A 873 5.69 19.47 -9.37
C LEU A 873 5.30 20.85 -8.78
N SER A 874 4.02 21.08 -8.48
CA SER A 874 3.53 22.23 -7.73
C SER A 874 3.68 21.94 -6.23
N ASP A 875 4.29 22.89 -5.52
CA ASP A 875 4.32 23.02 -4.06
C ASP A 875 5.46 22.41 -3.22
N GLN A 876 6.63 22.12 -3.80
CA GLN A 876 7.87 22.03 -2.99
C GLN A 876 8.71 23.30 -3.07
N THR A 877 8.32 24.37 -2.36
CA THR A 877 8.98 25.69 -2.36
C THR A 877 10.41 25.73 -1.78
N SER A 878 11.01 24.59 -1.39
CA SER A 878 12.31 24.56 -0.69
C SER A 878 13.45 23.82 -1.41
N ALA A 879 13.17 23.01 -2.43
CA ALA A 879 14.19 22.20 -3.12
C ALA A 879 14.65 22.87 -4.43
N SER A 880 15.98 22.97 -4.66
CA SER A 880 16.53 23.60 -5.88
C SER A 880 16.11 22.82 -7.13
N ALA A 881 15.85 23.51 -8.25
CA ALA A 881 15.41 22.86 -9.50
C ALA A 881 16.38 21.77 -9.99
N GLU A 882 17.68 21.91 -9.71
CA GLU A 882 18.71 20.91 -10.04
C GLU A 882 18.53 19.61 -9.24
N SER A 883 18.10 19.69 -7.97
CA SER A 883 17.78 18.50 -7.16
C SER A 883 16.53 17.76 -7.63
N ARG A 884 15.65 18.43 -8.38
CA ARG A 884 14.45 17.82 -8.98
C ARG A 884 14.78 17.06 -10.27
N LEU A 885 15.77 17.53 -11.04
CA LEU A 885 16.22 16.88 -12.27
C LEU A 885 17.13 15.68 -12.01
N PHE A 886 18.03 15.78 -11.03
CA PHE A 886 18.98 14.69 -10.72
C PHE A 886 18.52 13.81 -9.56
N ARG A 887 18.21 12.55 -9.85
CA ARG A 887 17.87 11.52 -8.86
C ARG A 887 19.02 10.54 -8.67
N LEU A 888 19.12 9.93 -7.48
CA LEU A 888 20.01 8.80 -7.25
C LEU A 888 19.47 7.55 -7.96
N VAL A 889 20.38 6.72 -8.46
CA VAL A 889 20.02 5.44 -9.10
C VAL A 889 19.32 4.49 -8.12
N SER A 890 19.64 4.58 -6.83
CA SER A 890 18.95 3.84 -5.76
C SER A 890 17.47 4.22 -5.63
N SER A 891 17.10 5.48 -5.90
CA SER A 891 15.73 5.99 -5.77
C SER A 891 14.87 5.82 -7.04
N LEU A 892 15.40 5.18 -8.08
CA LEU A 892 14.64 4.94 -9.31
C LEU A 892 13.47 3.98 -9.05
N GLN A 893 12.37 4.19 -9.76
CA GLN A 893 11.18 3.35 -9.75
C GLN A 893 10.69 3.06 -11.18
N PRO A 894 10.01 1.93 -11.41
CA PRO A 894 9.27 1.70 -12.65
C PRO A 894 8.34 2.87 -13.00
N GLY A 895 8.28 3.23 -14.27
CA GLY A 895 7.49 4.35 -14.80
C GLY A 895 8.25 5.68 -14.94
N MET A 896 9.37 5.87 -14.23
CA MET A 896 10.20 7.08 -14.37
C MET A 896 10.84 7.16 -15.75
N VAL A 897 10.94 8.38 -16.31
CA VAL A 897 11.58 8.63 -17.62
C VAL A 897 13.00 9.16 -17.43
N LEU A 898 13.98 8.38 -17.87
CA LEU A 898 15.40 8.75 -17.89
C LEU A 898 15.78 9.42 -19.21
N ALA A 899 16.65 10.43 -19.13
CA ALA A 899 17.22 11.09 -20.31
C ALA A 899 18.70 10.78 -20.47
N PHE A 900 19.09 10.23 -21.62
CA PHE A 900 20.48 9.91 -21.99
C PHE A 900 20.97 10.81 -23.12
N PRO A 901 22.15 11.45 -23.01
CA PRO A 901 22.67 12.30 -24.09
C PRO A 901 23.05 11.46 -25.32
N GLN A 902 22.64 11.89 -26.53
CA GLN A 902 22.97 11.21 -27.79
C GLN A 902 24.32 11.63 -28.41
N GLY A 903 25.00 12.62 -27.83
CA GLY A 903 26.34 13.04 -28.27
C GLY A 903 26.94 14.15 -27.41
N GLY A 904 28.21 14.00 -27.04
CA GLY A 904 29.01 14.96 -26.28
C GLY A 904 29.04 14.70 -24.76
N ASP A 905 30.19 14.97 -24.13
CA ASP A 905 30.44 14.76 -22.69
C ASP A 905 29.79 15.80 -21.75
N ARG A 906 28.89 16.66 -22.25
CA ARG A 906 28.34 17.78 -21.48
C ARG A 906 26.90 17.53 -21.02
N ASP A 907 26.71 17.69 -19.71
CA ASP A 907 25.43 17.68 -19.02
C ASP A 907 24.44 18.72 -19.63
N LEU A 908 23.15 18.37 -19.70
CA LEU A 908 22.05 19.20 -20.18
C LEU A 908 22.03 20.55 -19.46
N VAL A 909 22.15 20.51 -18.13
CA VAL A 909 22.12 21.70 -17.29
C VAL A 909 23.32 22.60 -17.59
N ASP A 910 24.50 22.02 -17.80
CA ASP A 910 25.70 22.79 -18.16
C ASP A 910 25.62 23.41 -19.56
N SER A 911 25.05 22.69 -20.52
CA SER A 911 24.86 23.20 -21.90
C SER A 911 23.86 24.35 -21.94
N ARG A 912 22.77 24.23 -21.17
CA ARG A 912 21.75 25.28 -21.03
C ARG A 912 22.24 26.46 -20.19
N ALA A 913 23.10 26.23 -19.19
CA ALA A 913 23.69 27.28 -18.37
C ALA A 913 24.51 28.29 -19.20
N ASP A 914 25.17 27.85 -20.28
CA ASP A 914 25.99 28.72 -21.11
C ASP A 914 25.16 29.84 -21.79
N GLU A 915 23.85 29.67 -22.00
CA GLU A 915 22.95 30.73 -22.52
C GLU A 915 22.73 31.87 -21.53
N PHE A 916 22.82 31.57 -20.22
CA PHE A 916 22.66 32.57 -19.16
C PHE A 916 23.96 33.32 -18.85
N ILE A 917 25.07 32.99 -19.52
CA ILE A 917 26.39 33.58 -19.30
C ILE A 917 26.88 34.29 -20.55
N LYS A 918 27.03 35.62 -20.48
CA LYS A 918 27.73 36.38 -21.55
C LYS A 918 29.19 35.95 -21.62
N ASN A 919 29.66 35.58 -22.82
CA ASN A 919 31.01 35.05 -23.07
C ASN A 919 31.33 33.80 -22.21
N ALA A 920 30.42 32.83 -22.17
CA ALA A 920 30.52 31.59 -21.37
C ALA A 920 31.88 30.87 -21.46
N SER A 921 32.49 30.84 -22.65
CA SER A 921 33.83 30.26 -22.85
C SER A 921 34.90 30.94 -21.99
N SER A 922 34.94 32.27 -21.98
CA SER A 922 35.87 33.07 -21.16
C SER A 922 35.61 32.88 -19.67
N VAL A 923 34.33 32.85 -19.25
CA VAL A 923 33.95 32.64 -17.84
C VAL A 923 34.35 31.25 -17.35
N ARG A 924 34.17 30.20 -18.16
CA ARG A 924 34.60 28.83 -17.81
C ARG A 924 36.11 28.68 -17.74
N VAL A 925 36.86 29.38 -18.60
CA VAL A 925 38.32 29.45 -18.52
C VAL A 925 38.73 30.11 -17.20
N GLN A 926 38.13 31.25 -16.85
CA GLN A 926 38.41 31.97 -15.61
C GLN A 926 38.05 31.15 -14.35
N ALA A 927 36.95 30.40 -14.38
CA ALA A 927 36.55 29.50 -13.31
C ALA A 927 37.49 28.29 -13.17
N SER A 928 38.17 27.90 -14.24
CA SER A 928 39.10 26.76 -14.26
C SER A 928 40.54 27.13 -13.89
N SER A 929 40.85 28.41 -13.65
CA SER A 929 42.21 28.87 -13.33
C SER A 929 42.83 28.13 -12.14
N TRP A 930 42.03 27.73 -11.14
CA TRP A 930 42.51 26.96 -9.99
C TRP A 930 42.98 25.55 -10.37
N LYS A 931 42.35 24.90 -11.36
CA LYS A 931 42.80 23.61 -11.90
C LYS A 931 44.09 23.78 -12.69
N THR A 932 44.18 24.84 -13.48
CA THR A 932 45.38 25.15 -14.25
C THR A 932 46.58 25.36 -13.33
N ALA A 933 46.41 26.09 -12.22
CA ALA A 933 47.44 26.26 -11.19
C ALA A 933 47.86 24.92 -10.57
N LEU A 934 46.90 24.05 -10.22
CA LEU A 934 47.20 22.70 -9.71
C LEU A 934 47.99 21.86 -10.72
N LYS A 935 47.57 21.83 -12.00
CA LYS A 935 48.27 21.09 -13.06
C LYS A 935 49.69 21.61 -13.26
N ARG A 936 49.88 22.93 -13.31
CA ARG A 936 51.21 23.56 -13.41
C ARG A 936 52.08 23.24 -12.20
N HIS A 937 51.52 23.28 -10.99
CA HIS A 937 52.24 22.94 -9.77
C HIS A 937 52.76 21.50 -9.80
N PHE A 938 51.90 20.53 -10.12
CA PHE A 938 52.30 19.13 -10.22
C PHE A 938 53.33 18.90 -11.34
N ALA A 939 53.16 19.57 -12.48
CA ALA A 939 54.14 19.50 -13.57
C ALA A 939 55.50 20.14 -13.19
N ARG A 940 55.50 21.23 -12.42
CA ARG A 940 56.72 21.96 -12.00
C ARG A 940 57.48 21.26 -10.89
N THR A 941 56.77 20.69 -9.92
CA THR A 941 57.37 20.16 -8.68
C THR A 941 57.52 18.64 -8.66
N ASN A 942 56.83 17.94 -9.56
CA ASN A 942 56.68 16.47 -9.53
C ASN A 942 56.20 15.94 -8.17
N GLU A 943 55.49 16.77 -7.40
CA GLU A 943 54.96 16.41 -6.09
C GLU A 943 53.86 15.35 -6.22
N SER A 944 53.87 14.31 -5.37
CA SER A 944 52.80 13.32 -5.39
C SER A 944 51.49 13.89 -4.85
N TYR A 945 50.34 13.41 -5.34
CA TYR A 945 49.01 13.81 -4.83
C TYR A 945 48.86 13.60 -3.31
N SER A 946 49.52 12.57 -2.75
CA SER A 946 49.53 12.27 -1.32
C SER A 946 50.33 13.30 -0.49
N ALA A 947 51.41 13.85 -1.04
CA ALA A 947 52.20 14.89 -0.40
C ALA A 947 51.43 16.22 -0.39
N PHE A 948 50.80 16.57 -1.51
CA PHE A 948 49.96 17.77 -1.60
C PHE A 948 48.73 17.69 -0.69
N SER A 949 48.09 16.52 -0.60
CA SER A 949 47.00 16.25 0.35
C SER A 949 47.40 16.48 1.81
N ARG A 950 48.61 16.06 2.22
CA ARG A 950 49.15 16.33 3.57
C ARG A 950 49.37 17.83 3.81
N ARG A 951 49.85 18.58 2.81
CA ARG A 951 50.00 20.04 2.91
C ARG A 951 48.65 20.74 3.09
N LEU A 952 47.62 20.32 2.35
CA LEU A 952 46.26 20.82 2.53
C LEU A 952 45.71 20.54 3.94
N ALA A 953 45.94 19.33 4.48
CA ALA A 953 45.57 18.98 5.84
C ALA A 953 46.27 19.86 6.89
N ASN A 954 47.57 20.11 6.71
CA ASN A 954 48.35 20.99 7.59
C ASN A 954 47.90 22.47 7.53
N SER A 955 47.22 22.87 6.46
CA SER A 955 46.63 24.21 6.32
C SER A 955 45.14 24.28 6.68
N GLY A 956 44.59 23.23 7.32
CA GLY A 956 43.23 23.23 7.87
C GLY A 956 42.13 22.72 6.94
N GLU A 957 42.46 22.22 5.75
CA GLU A 957 41.49 21.69 4.77
C GLU A 957 41.85 20.25 4.35
N PRO A 958 41.59 19.23 5.19
CA PRO A 958 41.96 17.85 4.89
C PRO A 958 41.18 17.30 3.69
N ARG A 959 41.88 16.65 2.76
CA ARG A 959 41.30 16.05 1.55
C ARG A 959 42.03 14.75 1.20
N ASP A 960 41.28 13.76 0.73
CA ASP A 960 41.83 12.47 0.32
C ASP A 960 42.73 12.60 -0.94
N PRO A 961 43.84 11.85 -1.05
CA PRO A 961 44.70 11.88 -2.24
C PRO A 961 43.99 11.60 -3.57
N GLN A 962 42.96 10.73 -3.59
CA GLN A 962 42.14 10.48 -4.78
C GLN A 962 41.31 11.71 -5.15
N THR A 963 40.85 12.49 -4.17
CA THR A 963 40.12 13.75 -4.40
C THR A 963 41.03 14.79 -5.07
N VAL A 964 42.27 14.92 -4.61
CA VAL A 964 43.27 15.84 -5.21
C VAL A 964 43.61 15.39 -6.64
N LYS A 965 43.79 14.08 -6.84
CA LYS A 965 43.98 13.49 -8.17
C LYS A 965 42.79 13.78 -9.09
N ALA A 966 41.57 13.65 -8.58
CA ALA A 966 40.35 13.98 -9.32
C ALA A 966 40.29 15.46 -9.65
N TRP A 967 40.64 16.38 -8.75
CA TRP A 967 40.67 17.82 -9.04
C TRP A 967 41.63 18.19 -10.17
N ALA A 968 42.82 17.58 -10.17
CA ALA A 968 43.82 17.83 -11.21
C ALA A 968 43.40 17.25 -12.57
N ASN A 969 42.72 16.11 -12.60
CA ASN A 969 42.52 15.35 -13.83
C ASN A 969 41.08 15.38 -14.37
N ASN A 970 40.08 15.63 -13.54
CA ASN A 970 38.67 15.65 -13.93
C ASN A 970 38.29 16.99 -14.58
N THR A 971 37.81 16.93 -15.82
CA THR A 971 37.34 18.08 -16.60
C THR A 971 36.00 18.62 -16.12
N HIS A 972 35.15 17.81 -15.48
CA HIS A 972 33.76 18.14 -15.15
C HIS A 972 33.56 18.94 -13.84
N SER A 973 34.51 18.92 -12.90
CA SER A 973 34.32 19.63 -11.63
C SER A 973 34.38 21.16 -11.81
N VAL A 974 33.32 21.92 -11.54
CA VAL A 974 33.36 23.39 -11.65
C VAL A 974 34.25 24.00 -10.56
N ALA A 975 34.08 23.55 -9.31
CA ALA A 975 34.84 24.04 -8.17
C ALA A 975 34.95 22.97 -7.07
N PRO A 976 35.96 23.04 -6.20
CA PRO A 976 36.04 22.16 -5.04
C PRO A 976 35.05 22.58 -3.95
N LYS A 977 34.71 21.66 -3.04
CA LYS A 977 33.87 21.97 -1.85
C LYS A 977 34.56 23.05 -1.01
N ASN A 978 33.80 24.08 -0.60
CA ASN A 978 34.29 25.28 0.06
C ASN A 978 35.25 26.14 -0.79
N TYR A 979 35.03 26.24 -2.11
CA TYR A 979 35.90 26.99 -3.03
C TYR A 979 36.23 28.43 -2.61
N LYS A 980 35.35 29.13 -1.87
CA LYS A 980 35.60 30.49 -1.38
C LYS A 980 36.78 30.58 -0.42
N THR A 981 37.00 29.55 0.41
CA THR A 981 38.14 29.47 1.33
C THR A 981 39.32 28.71 0.70
N LEU A 982 39.00 27.69 -0.09
CA LEU A 982 40.00 26.78 -0.64
C LEU A 982 40.77 27.35 -1.84
N ILE A 983 40.16 28.15 -2.72
CA ILE A 983 40.88 28.75 -3.87
C ILE A 983 42.00 29.70 -3.42
N PRO A 984 41.79 30.61 -2.44
CA PRO A 984 42.88 31.40 -1.86
C PRO A 984 44.00 30.52 -1.29
N LEU A 985 43.64 29.43 -0.60
CA LEU A 985 44.61 28.49 -0.06
C LEU A 985 45.38 27.75 -1.17
N LEU A 986 44.71 27.34 -2.24
CA LEU A 986 45.35 26.74 -3.40
C LEU A 986 46.33 27.72 -4.05
N ALA A 987 45.96 28.99 -4.24
CA ALA A 987 46.84 30.02 -4.78
C ALA A 987 48.12 30.20 -3.94
N LEU A 988 48.00 30.10 -2.61
CA LEU A 988 49.12 30.13 -1.68
C LEU A 988 49.99 28.87 -1.79
N LEU A 989 49.38 27.68 -1.82
CA LEU A 989 50.10 26.40 -1.82
C LEU A 989 50.74 26.05 -3.16
N THR A 990 50.15 26.46 -4.27
CA THR A 990 50.70 26.24 -5.62
C THR A 990 51.69 27.32 -6.04
N ASP A 991 51.70 28.47 -5.36
CA ASP A 991 52.55 29.62 -5.69
C ASP A 991 52.45 29.99 -7.19
N ASP A 992 51.21 30.14 -7.68
CA ASP A 992 50.88 30.45 -9.08
C ASP A 992 50.40 31.90 -9.19
N ASP A 993 51.15 32.73 -9.91
CA ASP A 993 50.92 34.18 -9.99
C ASP A 993 49.61 34.53 -10.71
N ASP A 994 49.22 33.75 -11.72
CA ASP A 994 47.97 33.93 -12.45
C ASP A 994 46.77 33.71 -11.52
N LEU A 995 46.81 32.67 -10.70
CA LEU A 995 45.75 32.39 -9.73
C LEU A 995 45.74 33.42 -8.59
N LYS A 996 46.91 33.82 -8.07
CA LYS A 996 47.01 34.86 -7.02
C LYS A 996 46.46 36.21 -7.46
N GLY A 997 46.79 36.65 -8.68
CA GLY A 997 46.24 37.87 -9.27
C GLY A 997 44.75 37.75 -9.64
N GLY A 998 44.27 36.52 -9.85
CA GLY A 998 42.93 36.21 -10.36
C GLY A 998 41.90 35.69 -9.35
N ILE A 999 42.23 35.55 -8.05
CA ILE A 999 41.37 34.86 -7.05
C ILE A 999 39.92 35.37 -7.10
N SER A 1000 39.74 36.69 -6.99
CA SER A 1000 38.41 37.30 -6.94
C SER A 1000 37.62 37.09 -8.24
N ALA A 1001 38.30 37.11 -9.38
CA ALA A 1001 37.70 36.85 -10.69
C ALA A 1001 37.33 35.37 -10.87
N THR A 1002 38.16 34.44 -10.40
CA THR A 1002 37.87 32.99 -10.42
C THR A 1002 36.68 32.64 -9.52
N VAL A 1003 36.62 33.18 -8.30
CA VAL A 1003 35.48 32.97 -7.40
C VAL A 1003 34.18 33.53 -8.00
N ARG A 1004 34.21 34.75 -8.56
CA ARG A 1004 33.04 35.33 -9.25
C ARG A 1004 32.62 34.50 -10.48
N ALA A 1005 33.57 33.99 -11.26
CA ALA A 1005 33.29 33.14 -12.40
C ALA A 1005 32.62 31.83 -11.99
N ILE A 1006 33.05 31.23 -10.88
CA ILE A 1006 32.41 30.05 -10.28
C ILE A 1006 30.98 30.37 -9.80
N ASP A 1007 30.79 31.50 -9.10
CA ASP A 1007 29.46 31.94 -8.65
C ASP A 1007 28.51 32.16 -9.84
N LEU A 1008 29.01 32.75 -10.93
CA LEU A 1008 28.25 32.94 -12.17
C LEU A 1008 27.83 31.63 -12.82
N ILE A 1009 28.73 30.62 -12.86
CA ILE A 1009 28.39 29.29 -13.40
C ILE A 1009 27.34 28.60 -12.54
N TYR A 1010 27.46 28.61 -11.21
CA TYR A 1010 26.45 28.00 -10.35
C TYR A 1010 25.09 28.71 -10.45
N LYS A 1011 25.09 30.05 -10.53
CA LYS A 1011 23.84 30.81 -10.77
C LYS A 1011 23.21 30.44 -12.11
N ALA A 1012 24.01 30.35 -13.16
CA ALA A 1012 23.54 29.98 -14.49
C ALA A 1012 23.01 28.53 -14.55
N ARG A 1013 23.63 27.58 -13.84
CA ARG A 1013 23.13 26.21 -13.69
C ARG A 1013 21.78 26.16 -12.97
N SER A 1014 21.60 26.95 -11.91
CA SER A 1014 20.31 27.04 -11.23
C SER A 1014 19.22 27.56 -12.16
N LEU A 1015 19.48 28.66 -12.88
CA LEU A 1015 18.54 29.23 -13.85
C LEU A 1015 18.25 28.27 -15.02
N ALA A 1016 19.27 27.53 -15.48
CA ALA A 1016 19.10 26.51 -16.50
C ALA A 1016 18.21 25.35 -16.02
N ALA A 1017 18.44 24.85 -14.81
CA ALA A 1017 17.61 23.82 -14.22
C ALA A 1017 16.16 24.30 -14.02
N GLU A 1018 15.97 25.53 -13.54
CA GLU A 1018 14.64 26.16 -13.43
C GLU A 1018 13.95 26.28 -14.78
N SER A 1019 14.67 26.72 -15.82
CA SER A 1019 14.13 26.80 -17.19
C SER A 1019 13.72 25.43 -17.73
N ILE A 1020 14.51 24.38 -17.50
CA ILE A 1020 14.19 23.02 -17.96
C ILE A 1020 12.96 22.49 -17.21
N VAL A 1021 12.92 22.65 -15.88
CA VAL A 1021 11.76 22.25 -15.06
C VAL A 1021 10.50 23.02 -15.47
N HIS A 1022 10.63 24.30 -15.77
CA HIS A 1022 9.50 25.10 -16.27
C HIS A 1022 9.00 24.59 -17.63
N SER A 1023 9.87 24.30 -18.60
CA SER A 1023 9.47 23.74 -19.89
C SER A 1023 8.89 22.32 -19.79
N LEU A 1024 9.30 21.53 -18.79
CA LEU A 1024 8.66 20.25 -18.45
C LEU A 1024 7.23 20.46 -17.91
N LEU A 1025 7.02 21.51 -17.10
CA LEU A 1025 5.74 21.81 -16.45
C LEU A 1025 4.74 22.52 -17.37
N SER A 1026 5.22 23.34 -18.31
CA SER A 1026 4.37 24.03 -19.28
C SER A 1026 3.83 23.09 -20.37
N GLY A 1027 4.30 21.84 -20.43
CA GLY A 1027 3.95 20.87 -21.47
C GLY A 1027 4.62 21.15 -22.81
N GLU A 1028 5.61 22.05 -22.87
CA GLU A 1028 6.44 22.28 -24.07
C GLU A 1028 7.30 21.06 -24.41
N ILE A 1029 7.68 20.29 -23.40
CA ILE A 1029 8.42 19.03 -23.56
C ILE A 1029 7.43 17.86 -23.54
N ASP A 1030 7.34 17.16 -24.67
CA ASP A 1030 6.65 15.89 -24.74
C ASP A 1030 7.50 14.79 -24.09
N THR A 1031 7.16 14.43 -22.85
CA THR A 1031 7.82 13.34 -22.12
C THR A 1031 7.54 11.95 -22.72
N GLU A 1032 6.61 11.86 -23.67
CA GLU A 1032 6.30 10.63 -24.43
C GLU A 1032 7.09 10.54 -25.75
N ALA A 1033 7.87 11.56 -26.11
CA ALA A 1033 8.74 11.54 -27.27
C ALA A 1033 9.92 10.58 -27.06
N GLU A 1034 10.45 10.00 -28.15
CA GLU A 1034 11.63 9.12 -28.11
C GLU A 1034 12.92 9.91 -27.93
N GLU A 1035 12.92 11.12 -28.47
CA GLU A 1035 14.06 12.01 -28.46
C GLU A 1035 13.63 13.41 -28.09
N LEU A 1036 14.52 14.09 -27.39
CA LEU A 1036 14.34 15.46 -27.00
C LEU A 1036 15.54 16.26 -27.50
N THR A 1037 15.28 17.15 -28.44
CA THR A 1037 16.30 18.00 -29.04
C THR A 1037 16.18 19.44 -28.56
N PHE A 1038 17.24 19.97 -27.96
CA PHE A 1038 17.36 21.38 -27.64
C PHE A 1038 18.22 22.09 -28.69
N GLN A 1039 17.79 23.27 -29.14
CA GLN A 1039 18.63 24.17 -29.92
C GLN A 1039 19.38 25.10 -28.95
N LEU A 1040 20.64 24.80 -28.68
CA LEU A 1040 21.49 25.54 -27.73
C LEU A 1040 22.65 26.19 -28.48
N ASN A 1041 22.73 27.53 -28.49
CA ASN A 1041 23.83 28.28 -29.10
C ASN A 1041 24.15 27.86 -30.56
N GLY A 1042 23.12 27.60 -31.38
CA GLY A 1042 23.27 27.18 -32.78
C GLY A 1042 23.72 25.72 -32.97
N ARG A 1043 23.73 24.91 -31.91
CA ARG A 1043 23.95 23.46 -31.96
C ARG A 1043 22.72 22.73 -31.43
N SER A 1044 22.35 21.64 -32.11
CA SER A 1044 21.31 20.74 -31.61
C SER A 1044 21.92 19.76 -30.62
N VAL A 1045 21.37 19.69 -29.41
CA VAL A 1045 21.73 18.69 -28.39
C VAL A 1045 20.55 17.75 -28.21
N GLY A 1046 20.73 16.48 -28.60
CA GLY A 1046 19.70 15.43 -28.52
C GLY A 1046 19.85 14.56 -27.27
N TYR A 1047 18.72 14.18 -26.69
CA TYR A 1047 18.59 13.22 -25.61
C TYR A 1047 17.65 12.10 -26.01
N ALA A 1048 18.04 10.85 -25.80
CA ALA A 1048 17.16 9.69 -25.89
C ALA A 1048 16.38 9.55 -24.58
N LEU A 1049 15.07 9.40 -24.67
CA LEU A 1049 14.19 9.23 -23.52
C LEU A 1049 13.82 7.76 -23.34
N HIS A 1050 14.06 7.23 -22.15
CA HIS A 1050 13.79 5.84 -21.82
C HIS A 1050 13.01 5.72 -20.53
N LYS A 1051 11.81 5.15 -20.63
CA LYS A 1051 10.96 4.88 -19.48
C LYS A 1051 11.35 3.56 -18.80
N ILE A 1052 11.55 3.58 -17.49
CA ILE A 1052 11.96 2.41 -16.72
C ILE A 1052 10.80 1.41 -16.65
N LYS A 1053 11.04 0.19 -17.11
CA LYS A 1053 10.12 -0.96 -16.96
C LYS A 1053 10.36 -1.66 -15.63
N SER A 1054 11.62 -2.00 -15.34
CA SER A 1054 11.97 -2.72 -14.13
C SER A 1054 13.44 -2.50 -13.75
N LEU A 1055 13.77 -2.84 -12.51
CA LEU A 1055 15.09 -2.64 -11.91
C LEU A 1055 15.61 -3.99 -11.40
N GLY A 1056 16.82 -4.36 -11.84
CA GLY A 1056 17.52 -5.53 -11.34
C GLY A 1056 18.41 -5.23 -10.14
N LEU A 1057 19.13 -6.26 -9.68
CA LEU A 1057 20.05 -6.16 -8.55
C LEU A 1057 21.35 -5.43 -8.95
N ALA A 1058 21.99 -4.80 -7.96
CA ALA A 1058 23.32 -4.21 -8.14
C ALA A 1058 24.39 -5.30 -8.14
N ARG A 1059 25.26 -5.33 -9.16
CA ARG A 1059 26.30 -6.35 -9.34
C ARG A 1059 27.56 -5.79 -10.00
N PRO A 1060 28.72 -6.47 -9.91
CA PRO A 1060 29.94 -6.08 -10.63
C PRO A 1060 29.76 -6.20 -12.15
N VAL A 1061 30.06 -5.13 -12.89
CA VAL A 1061 30.01 -5.04 -14.35
C VAL A 1061 31.25 -4.33 -14.90
N GLN A 1062 31.56 -4.52 -16.17
CA GLN A 1062 32.66 -3.80 -16.83
C GLN A 1062 32.39 -2.29 -16.81
N THR A 1063 33.40 -1.50 -16.43
CA THR A 1063 33.26 -0.04 -16.30
C THR A 1063 32.80 0.62 -17.61
N GLU A 1064 33.17 0.06 -18.77
CA GLU A 1064 32.77 0.53 -20.11
C GLU A 1064 31.28 0.33 -20.43
N ARG A 1065 30.59 -0.55 -19.68
CA ARG A 1065 29.14 -0.78 -19.85
C ARG A 1065 28.29 0.14 -18.96
N LEU A 1066 28.90 0.87 -18.02
CA LEU A 1066 28.16 1.77 -17.14
C LEU A 1066 27.65 3.01 -17.90
N GLY A 1067 26.38 3.34 -17.72
CA GLY A 1067 25.76 4.54 -18.29
C GLY A 1067 25.53 4.47 -19.80
N VAL A 1068 25.82 3.33 -20.44
CA VAL A 1068 25.57 3.10 -21.87
C VAL A 1068 24.23 2.39 -22.03
N VAL A 1069 23.33 2.94 -22.84
CA VAL A 1069 22.12 2.23 -23.24
C VAL A 1069 22.51 1.17 -24.25
N GLN A 1070 22.24 -0.07 -23.90
CA GLN A 1070 22.46 -1.25 -24.71
C GLN A 1070 21.12 -1.82 -25.14
N TYR A 1071 21.10 -2.46 -26.29
CA TYR A 1071 19.94 -3.19 -26.75
C TYR A 1071 20.23 -4.67 -26.58
N LEU A 1072 19.23 -5.43 -26.10
CA LEU A 1072 19.29 -6.90 -26.09
C LEU A 1072 19.59 -7.45 -27.50
N ILE A 1073 19.26 -6.69 -28.54
CA ILE A 1073 19.52 -6.97 -29.95
C ILE A 1073 20.58 -5.98 -30.48
N ARG A 1074 21.80 -6.43 -30.79
CA ARG A 1074 22.71 -5.63 -31.64
C ARG A 1074 22.31 -5.82 -33.10
N PRO A 1075 21.98 -4.77 -33.86
CA PRO A 1075 22.04 -4.87 -35.30
C PRO A 1075 23.52 -4.93 -35.67
N HIS A 1076 24.03 -6.13 -35.97
CA HIS A 1076 25.23 -6.25 -36.78
C HIS A 1076 24.88 -5.85 -38.22
N VAL A 1077 24.65 -4.55 -38.45
CA VAL A 1077 24.88 -3.98 -39.77
C VAL A 1077 26.39 -3.94 -39.92
N ALA A 1078 26.92 -5.01 -40.52
CA ALA A 1078 28.30 -5.08 -40.92
C ALA A 1078 28.64 -3.87 -41.81
N ARG A 1079 29.41 -2.92 -41.27
CA ARG A 1079 30.38 -2.20 -42.11
C ARG A 1079 31.42 -3.23 -42.55
N GLY A 1080 31.13 -3.88 -43.68
CA GLY A 1080 32.01 -4.45 -44.70
C GLY A 1080 33.44 -4.97 -44.44
N GLU A 1081 33.93 -5.26 -43.23
CA GLU A 1081 35.36 -5.59 -43.05
C GLU A 1081 35.71 -6.94 -42.38
N ALA A 1082 34.76 -7.76 -41.92
CA ALA A 1082 35.10 -9.01 -41.22
C ALA A 1082 35.03 -10.32 -42.05
N PHE A 1083 34.64 -10.29 -43.33
CA PHE A 1083 34.47 -11.50 -44.17
C PHE A 1083 35.58 -11.72 -45.22
N ARG A 1084 36.84 -11.39 -44.90
CA ARG A 1084 38.02 -11.77 -45.72
C ARG A 1084 38.88 -12.89 -45.11
N GLY A 1085 38.53 -13.43 -43.95
CA GLY A 1085 39.34 -14.42 -43.24
C GLY A 1085 39.05 -15.91 -43.51
N LEU A 1086 38.00 -16.26 -44.26
CA LEU A 1086 37.57 -17.66 -44.48
C LEU A 1086 37.53 -18.03 -45.98
N ARG A 1087 38.62 -17.70 -46.68
CA ARG A 1087 39.07 -18.42 -47.87
C ARG A 1087 40.59 -18.58 -47.77
N ASN A 1088 41.00 -19.65 -47.10
CA ASN A 1088 42.20 -20.43 -47.36
C ASN A 1088 42.04 -21.79 -46.70
#